data_AF-A0AAT9PX35-F1
#
_entry.id   AF-A0AAT9PX35-F1
#
_cell.length_a   1.000
_cell.length_b   1.000
_cell.length_c   1.000
_cell.angle_alpha   90.00
_cell.angle_beta   90.00
_cell.angle_gamma   90.00
#
_symmetry.space_group_name_H-M   'P 1'
#
loop_
_entity.id
_entity.type
_entity.pdbx_description
1 polymer ?
#
loop_
_entity_poly.entity_id
_entity_poly.type
_entity_poly.pdbx_seq_one_letter_code
_entity_poly.pdbx_strand_id
1 'polypeptide(L)'
;MFTKAQELLASYFGYSSFRRGQDETIKNVLDGKDTVCIMPTGGGKSICYQIPALVFEGTTLVISPLISLMKDQVDTLVQNGISATYINSSISITEANQRIQLAKQGHYKLLYVAPERLDSMEFVDQLIDMKIPMIAIDEAHCISQWGHDFRPSYLHIHRIVDYLPEKPLVLALTATATPQVREDICNTLGINQENTIMTTFERENLSFSVIKGQDRNAYLADYIRQNQKESGIIYAATRKVVDQLYEDLMKAGVSVSKYHAGMSDNDRNEQQELFLRDEVSVMVATSAFGMGIDKSNIRYVIHYQLPKNMESYYQEAGRAGRDGLDSACILLYSSQDVQVQRFLIDQSTGESRFSNELEKLQNMTDYCHSEQCLQSFILQYFGEEPKEDCGRCGNCTDDRESIDVTRESQMVLSCMIRTNQRFGKQMIAQVLTGSKNKKVIEFNFHTLPTYGLLSNRSVKEVSEFIEFLISDELIAVEHGTYPTLKVTEKGKEVLLGKENVLRKERVETRQIVQDHPLFEVLREVRKEIAQGEGVPPFVIFSDQTLKDMCAKMPQSDSELLTVKGIGEHKLAKYGSHFLQAVQHFIKDNPNYAETVKTEVVTERKKSGKASANSHLETYEMYKQGIDLDEIAKERGLSRQTIENHLIRSFEDGMGIDWNSFVPAEYESLIETAVQNAEGGLKSIKEQLPNEVSYFMIRAYLQFRK
;
A
#
# COMPACT_ATOMS: atom_id res chain seq x y z
N MET A 1 17.49 -17.64 -25.51
CA MET A 1 17.34 -17.80 -24.04
C MET A 1 15.98 -17.30 -23.54
N PHE A 2 15.48 -16.15 -24.01
CA PHE A 2 14.22 -15.59 -23.54
C PHE A 2 12.96 -16.46 -23.76
N THR A 3 12.81 -17.16 -24.90
CA THR A 3 11.68 -18.08 -25.13
C THR A 3 11.66 -19.22 -24.09
N LYS A 4 12.83 -19.81 -23.80
CA LYS A 4 12.98 -20.81 -22.74
C LYS A 4 12.58 -20.25 -21.36
N ALA A 5 12.86 -18.98 -21.10
CA ALA A 5 12.44 -18.32 -19.86
C ALA A 5 10.90 -18.21 -19.74
N GLN A 6 10.19 -17.99 -20.85
CA GLN A 6 8.72 -17.99 -20.87
C GLN A 6 8.13 -19.38 -20.64
N GLU A 7 8.73 -20.42 -21.24
CA GLU A 7 8.33 -21.81 -21.02
C GLU A 7 8.51 -22.22 -19.54
N LEU A 8 9.65 -21.86 -18.94
CA LEU A 8 9.94 -22.13 -17.53
C LEU A 8 9.00 -21.39 -16.57
N LEU A 9 8.56 -20.18 -16.94
CA LEU A 9 7.57 -19.43 -16.17
C LEU A 9 6.23 -20.18 -16.12
N ALA A 10 5.78 -20.71 -17.27
CA ALA A 10 4.55 -21.48 -17.33
C ALA A 10 4.67 -22.82 -16.59
N SER A 11 5.77 -23.56 -16.78
CA SER A 11 5.92 -24.91 -16.23
C SER A 11 6.05 -24.92 -14.71
N TYR A 12 6.91 -24.05 -14.15
CA TYR A 12 7.24 -24.05 -12.72
C TYR A 12 6.30 -23.15 -11.90
N PHE A 13 5.87 -22.02 -12.45
CA PHE A 13 5.12 -21.01 -11.70
C PHE A 13 3.65 -20.89 -12.15
N GLY A 14 3.25 -21.52 -13.25
CA GLY A 14 1.85 -21.50 -13.71
C GLY A 14 1.38 -20.13 -14.20
N TYR A 15 2.30 -19.27 -14.67
CA TYR A 15 1.97 -17.97 -15.24
C TYR A 15 2.16 -17.97 -16.76
N SER A 16 1.17 -17.44 -17.48
CA SER A 16 1.18 -17.37 -18.95
C SER A 16 2.06 -16.27 -19.52
N SER A 17 2.40 -15.25 -18.70
CA SER A 17 3.15 -14.07 -19.15
C SER A 17 3.84 -13.39 -17.99
N PHE A 18 4.99 -12.76 -18.26
CA PHE A 18 5.66 -11.87 -17.33
C PHE A 18 4.82 -10.61 -17.06
N ARG A 19 4.95 -10.07 -15.85
CA ARG A 19 4.42 -8.75 -15.48
C ARG A 19 5.30 -7.66 -16.09
N ARG A 20 4.77 -6.44 -16.14
CA ARG A 20 5.51 -5.26 -16.61
C ARG A 20 6.85 -5.14 -15.88
N GLY A 21 7.92 -4.92 -16.63
CA GLY A 21 9.29 -4.75 -16.10
C GLY A 21 10.03 -6.06 -15.83
N GLN A 22 9.31 -7.17 -15.56
CA GLN A 22 9.96 -8.47 -15.40
C GLN A 22 10.59 -8.96 -16.71
N ASP A 23 9.87 -8.83 -17.82
CA ASP A 23 10.34 -9.27 -19.12
C ASP A 23 11.58 -8.49 -19.58
N GLU A 24 11.58 -7.17 -19.39
CA GLU A 24 12.71 -6.30 -19.71
C GLU A 24 13.93 -6.59 -18.82
N THR A 25 13.71 -6.75 -17.51
CA THR A 25 14.77 -7.12 -16.56
C THR A 25 15.39 -8.46 -16.94
N ILE A 26 14.57 -9.48 -17.21
CA ILE A 26 15.03 -10.82 -17.58
C ILE A 26 15.76 -10.80 -18.93
N LYS A 27 15.30 -10.01 -19.91
CA LYS A 27 16.02 -9.85 -21.19
C LYS A 27 17.42 -9.28 -20.96
N ASN A 28 17.54 -8.16 -20.24
CA ASN A 28 18.85 -7.56 -19.93
C ASN A 28 19.78 -8.55 -19.24
N VAL A 29 19.26 -9.29 -18.26
CA VAL A 29 20.00 -10.30 -17.52
C VAL A 29 20.47 -11.43 -18.44
N LEU A 30 19.59 -11.97 -19.28
CA LEU A 30 19.95 -13.04 -20.22
C LEU A 30 20.88 -12.56 -21.35
N ASP A 31 20.89 -11.26 -21.65
CA ASP A 31 21.81 -10.62 -22.59
C ASP A 31 23.17 -10.28 -21.94
N GLY A 32 23.38 -10.64 -20.67
CA GLY A 32 24.65 -10.44 -19.96
C GLY A 32 24.89 -9.00 -19.47
N LYS A 33 23.82 -8.22 -19.26
CA LYS A 33 23.91 -6.84 -18.76
C LYS A 33 23.65 -6.76 -17.26
N ASP A 34 24.61 -6.22 -16.51
CA ASP A 34 24.40 -5.84 -15.11
C ASP A 34 23.21 -4.86 -15.04
N THR A 35 22.24 -5.13 -14.15
CA THR A 35 20.90 -4.51 -14.19
C THR A 35 20.45 -4.11 -12.79
N VAL A 36 19.82 -2.93 -12.67
CA VAL A 36 19.08 -2.51 -11.47
C VAL A 36 17.58 -2.63 -11.76
N CYS A 37 16.86 -3.32 -10.90
CA CYS A 37 15.43 -3.56 -11.03
C CYS A 37 14.68 -2.96 -9.83
N ILE A 38 13.92 -1.90 -10.08
CA ILE A 38 13.11 -1.22 -9.07
C ILE A 38 11.64 -1.51 -9.38
N MET A 39 11.02 -2.34 -8.53
CA MET A 39 9.61 -2.73 -8.67
C MET A 39 8.91 -2.74 -7.32
N PRO A 40 7.70 -2.18 -7.21
CA PRO A 40 7.00 -2.06 -5.93
C PRO A 40 6.65 -3.41 -5.33
N THR A 41 6.40 -3.45 -4.01
CA THR A 41 5.59 -4.45 -3.28
C THR A 41 5.63 -5.86 -3.89
N GLY A 42 4.49 -6.53 -4.02
CA GLY A 42 4.34 -7.79 -4.77
C GLY A 42 4.45 -7.66 -6.30
N GLY A 43 5.36 -6.85 -6.85
CA GLY A 43 5.63 -6.74 -8.29
C GLY A 43 6.27 -8.00 -8.91
N GLY A 44 6.68 -8.96 -8.07
CA GLY A 44 7.27 -10.23 -8.51
C GLY A 44 8.77 -10.12 -8.81
N LYS A 45 9.51 -9.33 -8.01
CA LYS A 45 10.97 -9.17 -8.10
C LYS A 45 11.71 -10.50 -8.12
N SER A 46 11.30 -11.48 -7.32
CA SER A 46 11.97 -12.78 -7.23
C SER A 46 12.05 -13.52 -8.57
N ILE A 47 11.01 -13.41 -9.41
CA ILE A 47 10.97 -14.04 -10.74
C ILE A 47 12.12 -13.53 -11.63
N CYS A 48 12.55 -12.28 -11.46
CA CYS A 48 13.62 -11.67 -12.26
C CYS A 48 15.00 -12.30 -12.03
N TYR A 49 15.24 -12.97 -10.90
CA TYR A 49 16.46 -13.74 -10.69
C TYR A 49 16.21 -15.25 -10.69
N GLN A 50 15.03 -15.73 -10.27
CA GLN A 50 14.68 -17.15 -10.24
C GLN A 50 14.61 -17.76 -11.64
N ILE A 51 13.99 -17.07 -12.61
CA ILE A 51 13.90 -17.60 -13.98
C ILE A 51 15.27 -17.63 -14.66
N PRO A 52 16.09 -16.56 -14.64
CA PRO A 52 17.45 -16.63 -15.17
C PRO A 52 18.31 -17.71 -14.50
N ALA A 53 18.18 -17.93 -13.19
CA ALA A 53 18.89 -19.01 -12.49
C ALA A 53 18.59 -20.41 -13.05
N LEU A 54 17.37 -20.65 -13.55
CA LEU A 54 16.99 -21.90 -14.21
C LEU A 54 17.53 -22.01 -15.65
N VAL A 55 17.74 -20.87 -16.31
CA VAL A 55 18.28 -20.82 -17.68
C VAL A 55 19.80 -21.01 -17.68
N PHE A 56 20.49 -20.40 -16.72
CA PHE A 56 21.95 -20.47 -16.62
C PHE A 56 22.46 -21.81 -16.09
N GLU A 57 23.72 -22.10 -16.45
CA GLU A 57 24.48 -23.21 -15.87
C GLU A 57 25.27 -22.74 -14.65
N GLY A 58 25.21 -23.50 -13.57
CA GLY A 58 25.80 -23.15 -12.28
C GLY A 58 24.75 -22.78 -11.24
N THR A 59 25.22 -22.14 -10.16
CA THR A 59 24.42 -21.79 -8.98
C THR A 59 24.33 -20.27 -8.87
N THR A 60 23.12 -19.72 -8.92
CA THR A 60 22.91 -18.29 -8.68
C THR A 60 23.03 -17.99 -7.20
N LEU A 61 23.86 -17.02 -6.85
CA LEU A 61 24.01 -16.53 -5.47
C LEU A 61 23.00 -15.41 -5.23
N VAL A 62 22.15 -15.55 -4.22
CA VAL A 62 21.16 -14.53 -3.84
C VAL A 62 21.53 -13.96 -2.47
N ILE A 63 21.89 -12.68 -2.43
CA ILE A 63 22.24 -11.97 -1.20
C ILE A 63 20.96 -11.31 -0.68
N SER A 64 20.52 -11.70 0.51
CA SER A 64 19.27 -11.20 1.11
C SER A 64 19.49 -10.90 2.60
N PRO A 65 18.96 -9.78 3.13
CA PRO A 65 19.31 -9.33 4.48
C PRO A 65 18.63 -10.12 5.60
N LEU A 66 17.69 -11.01 5.26
CA LEU A 66 16.72 -11.53 6.22
C LEU A 66 16.55 -13.04 6.13
N ILE A 67 16.86 -13.69 7.26
CA ILE A 67 16.80 -15.14 7.43
C ILE A 67 15.39 -15.68 7.16
N SER A 68 14.34 -15.00 7.64
CA SER A 68 12.96 -15.44 7.41
C SER A 68 12.59 -15.40 5.93
N LEU A 69 13.00 -14.35 5.21
CA LEU A 69 12.74 -14.22 3.77
C LEU A 69 13.45 -15.32 2.98
N MET A 70 14.71 -15.62 3.32
CA MET A 70 15.45 -16.71 2.68
C MET A 70 14.72 -18.05 2.83
N LYS A 71 14.21 -18.36 4.03
CA LYS A 71 13.47 -19.59 4.30
C LYS A 71 12.19 -19.65 3.45
N ASP A 72 11.36 -18.61 3.49
CA ASP A 72 10.09 -18.56 2.74
C ASP A 72 10.31 -18.72 1.22
N GLN A 73 11.34 -18.08 0.67
CA GLN A 73 11.68 -18.20 -0.75
C GLN A 73 12.18 -19.60 -1.10
N VAL A 74 13.02 -20.21 -0.26
CA VAL A 74 13.52 -21.58 -0.48
C VAL A 74 12.39 -22.59 -0.39
N ASP A 75 11.52 -22.51 0.62
CA ASP A 75 10.37 -23.40 0.78
C ASP A 75 9.43 -23.32 -0.44
N THR A 76 9.18 -22.10 -0.93
CA THR A 76 8.36 -21.88 -2.14
C THR A 76 9.01 -22.48 -3.40
N LEU A 77 10.32 -22.30 -3.58
CA LEU A 77 11.06 -22.85 -4.72
C LEU A 77 11.04 -24.39 -4.69
N VAL A 78 11.30 -24.99 -3.53
CA VAL A 78 11.28 -26.45 -3.35
C VAL A 78 9.90 -27.03 -3.65
N GLN A 79 8.82 -26.36 -3.20
CA GLN A 79 7.44 -26.77 -3.50
C GLN A 79 7.06 -26.66 -4.98
N ASN A 80 7.69 -25.73 -5.71
CA ASN A 80 7.57 -25.64 -7.16
C ASN A 80 8.49 -26.62 -7.90
N GLY A 81 9.31 -27.42 -7.19
CA GLY A 81 10.22 -28.40 -7.79
C GLY A 81 11.59 -27.82 -8.20
N ILE A 82 11.95 -26.64 -7.70
CA ILE A 82 13.23 -25.97 -7.98
C ILE A 82 14.20 -26.22 -6.82
N SER A 83 15.40 -26.72 -7.11
CA SER A 83 16.42 -26.95 -6.08
C SER A 83 17.04 -25.63 -5.60
N ALA A 84 16.78 -25.29 -4.34
CA ALA A 84 17.31 -24.10 -3.70
C ALA A 84 17.71 -24.39 -2.25
N THR A 85 18.65 -23.61 -1.72
CA THR A 85 19.04 -23.69 -0.31
C THR A 85 19.47 -22.32 0.22
N TYR A 86 19.75 -22.22 1.53
CA TYR A 86 20.21 -21.00 2.18
C TYR A 86 21.39 -21.26 3.14
N ILE A 87 22.18 -20.22 3.42
CA ILE A 87 23.23 -20.21 4.44
C ILE A 87 23.13 -18.94 5.26
N ASN A 88 22.94 -19.11 6.56
CA ASN A 88 22.83 -18.02 7.53
C ASN A 88 23.36 -18.47 8.90
N SER A 89 23.10 -17.68 9.95
CA SER A 89 23.56 -17.96 11.32
C SER A 89 22.74 -19.03 12.05
N SER A 90 21.57 -19.44 11.52
CA SER A 90 20.70 -20.43 12.17
C SER A 90 21.10 -21.90 11.91
N ILE A 91 21.99 -22.15 10.95
CA ILE A 91 22.45 -23.50 10.61
C ILE A 91 23.85 -23.78 11.17
N SER A 92 24.12 -25.05 11.48
CA SER A 92 25.44 -25.48 11.97
C SER A 92 26.52 -25.33 10.90
N ILE A 93 27.78 -25.19 11.32
CA ILE A 93 28.93 -25.08 10.41
C ILE A 93 29.04 -26.34 9.51
N THR A 94 28.80 -27.52 10.08
CA THR A 94 28.80 -28.78 9.34
C THR A 94 27.75 -28.81 8.24
N GLU A 95 26.54 -28.33 8.53
CA GLU A 95 25.46 -28.26 7.57
C GLU A 95 25.72 -27.20 6.49
N ALA A 96 26.27 -26.04 6.88
CA ALA A 96 26.67 -25.01 5.94
C ALA A 96 27.72 -25.54 4.94
N ASN A 97 28.77 -26.21 5.43
CA ASN A 97 29.81 -26.81 4.58
C ASN A 97 29.24 -27.86 3.63
N GLN A 98 28.30 -28.69 4.09
CA GLN A 98 27.62 -29.67 3.24
C GLN A 98 26.79 -28.99 2.14
N ARG A 99 26.02 -27.95 2.49
CA ARG A 99 25.23 -27.18 1.51
C ARG A 99 26.12 -26.53 0.45
N ILE A 100 27.27 -25.98 0.85
CA ILE A 100 28.26 -25.41 -0.07
C ILE A 100 28.86 -26.47 -0.98
N GLN A 101 29.23 -27.64 -0.45
CA GLN A 101 29.78 -28.72 -1.27
C GLN A 101 28.76 -29.19 -2.33
N LEU A 102 27.49 -29.33 -1.95
CA LEU A 102 26.41 -29.66 -2.89
C LEU A 102 26.19 -28.54 -3.92
N ALA A 103 26.31 -27.27 -3.52
CA ALA A 103 26.22 -26.13 -4.44
C ALA A 103 27.38 -26.11 -5.45
N LYS A 104 28.62 -26.44 -5.03
CA LYS A 104 29.78 -26.60 -5.92
C LYS A 104 29.57 -27.72 -6.95
N GLN A 105 28.89 -28.79 -6.55
CA GLN A 105 28.53 -29.92 -7.41
C GLN A 105 27.35 -29.62 -8.36
N GLY A 106 26.72 -28.43 -8.25
CA GLY A 106 25.61 -28.02 -9.10
C GLY A 106 24.24 -28.61 -8.71
N HIS A 107 24.10 -29.13 -7.48
CA HIS A 107 22.82 -29.68 -7.01
C HIS A 107 21.74 -28.61 -6.80
N TYR A 108 22.14 -27.36 -6.49
CA TYR A 108 21.24 -26.24 -6.27
C TYR A 108 21.30 -25.25 -7.43
N LYS A 109 20.14 -24.74 -7.85
CA LYS A 109 20.05 -23.63 -8.79
C LYS A 109 20.18 -22.28 -8.12
N LEU A 110 19.71 -22.17 -6.88
CA LEU A 110 19.78 -20.95 -6.08
C LEU A 110 20.39 -21.22 -4.70
N LEU A 111 21.30 -20.34 -4.29
CA LEU A 111 21.89 -20.32 -2.95
C LEU A 111 21.67 -18.94 -2.32
N TYR A 112 20.82 -18.89 -1.30
CA TYR A 112 20.56 -17.67 -0.53
C TYR A 112 21.58 -17.48 0.58
N VAL A 113 22.10 -16.27 0.75
CA VAL A 113 23.16 -15.97 1.73
C VAL A 113 22.90 -14.63 2.41
N ALA A 114 23.12 -14.59 3.72
CA ALA A 114 23.08 -13.35 4.51
C ALA A 114 24.30 -12.47 4.21
N PRO A 115 24.17 -11.13 4.08
CA PRO A 115 25.26 -10.23 3.70
C PRO A 115 26.44 -10.27 4.69
N GLU A 116 26.20 -10.54 5.97
CA GLU A 116 27.25 -10.62 7.00
C GLU A 116 28.19 -11.82 6.78
N ARG A 117 27.78 -12.84 6.01
CA ARG A 117 28.66 -13.95 5.62
C ARG A 117 29.75 -13.51 4.66
N LEU A 118 29.52 -12.43 3.92
CA LEU A 118 30.46 -11.87 2.96
C LEU A 118 31.67 -11.21 3.66
N ASP A 119 31.56 -10.95 4.96
CA ASP A 119 32.64 -10.42 5.79
C ASP A 119 33.70 -11.49 6.13
N SER A 120 33.36 -12.77 5.94
CA SER A 120 34.24 -13.91 6.20
C SER A 120 35.03 -14.30 4.96
N MET A 121 36.35 -14.11 4.99
CA MET A 121 37.23 -14.52 3.89
C MET A 121 37.16 -16.02 3.62
N GLU A 122 37.04 -16.86 4.66
CA GLU A 122 36.89 -18.31 4.51
C GLU A 122 35.67 -18.68 3.68
N PHE A 123 34.55 -17.98 3.87
CA PHE A 123 33.35 -18.18 3.06
C PHE A 123 33.57 -17.75 1.60
N VAL A 124 34.20 -16.59 1.40
CA VAL A 124 34.50 -16.06 0.06
C VAL A 124 35.44 -16.99 -0.71
N ASP A 125 36.47 -17.55 -0.06
CA ASP A 125 37.38 -18.54 -0.65
C ASP A 125 36.65 -19.79 -1.12
N GLN A 126 35.61 -20.21 -0.39
CA GLN A 126 34.79 -21.35 -0.82
C GLN A 126 33.95 -21.06 -2.07
N LEU A 127 33.67 -19.80 -2.40
CA LEU A 127 32.92 -19.43 -3.61
C LEU A 127 33.77 -19.55 -4.89
N ILE A 128 35.10 -19.50 -4.78
CA ILE A 128 36.02 -19.55 -5.92
C ILE A 128 35.82 -20.83 -6.76
N ASP A 129 35.62 -21.97 -6.11
CA ASP A 129 35.44 -23.25 -6.80
C ASP A 129 34.02 -23.47 -7.34
N MET A 130 33.11 -22.50 -7.17
CA MET A 130 31.72 -22.60 -7.59
C MET A 130 31.49 -21.84 -8.90
N LYS A 131 30.78 -22.46 -9.85
CA LYS A 131 30.31 -21.77 -11.07
C LYS A 131 29.13 -20.86 -10.71
N ILE A 132 29.37 -19.56 -10.61
CA ILE A 132 28.37 -18.54 -10.24
C ILE A 132 28.07 -17.68 -11.47
N PRO A 133 26.99 -17.96 -12.24
CA PRO A 133 26.66 -17.17 -13.43
C PRO A 133 26.11 -15.78 -13.07
N MET A 134 25.51 -15.64 -11.89
CA MET A 134 24.81 -14.43 -11.47
C MET A 134 24.83 -14.27 -9.95
N ILE A 135 25.02 -13.03 -9.50
CA ILE A 135 24.78 -12.57 -8.14
C ILE A 135 23.53 -11.67 -8.17
N ALA A 136 22.46 -12.12 -7.51
CA ALA A 136 21.27 -11.33 -7.29
C ALA A 136 21.33 -10.69 -5.90
N ILE A 137 21.17 -9.38 -5.83
CA ILE A 137 21.19 -8.59 -4.58
C ILE A 137 19.76 -8.17 -4.30
N ASP A 138 19.14 -8.85 -3.33
CA ASP A 138 17.79 -8.51 -2.86
C ASP A 138 17.86 -7.39 -1.81
N GLU A 139 16.81 -6.56 -1.78
CA GLU A 139 16.75 -5.33 -0.98
C GLU A 139 17.99 -4.44 -1.14
N ALA A 140 18.38 -4.19 -2.38
CA ALA A 140 19.59 -3.43 -2.74
C ALA A 140 19.63 -1.99 -2.17
N HIS A 141 18.51 -1.44 -1.71
CA HIS A 141 18.48 -0.15 -1.02
C HIS A 141 19.34 -0.15 0.27
N CYS A 142 19.65 -1.31 0.85
CA CYS A 142 20.54 -1.44 2.01
C CYS A 142 21.99 -0.98 1.73
N ILE A 143 22.38 -0.85 0.45
CA ILE A 143 23.70 -0.34 0.05
C ILE A 143 23.84 1.16 0.34
N SER A 144 22.76 1.93 0.15
CA SER A 144 22.80 3.39 0.25
C SER A 144 22.62 3.86 1.69
N GLN A 145 23.46 4.79 2.13
CA GLN A 145 23.28 5.46 3.43
C GLN A 145 22.04 6.36 3.46
N TRP A 146 21.55 6.75 2.29
CA TRP A 146 20.30 7.51 2.13
C TRP A 146 19.07 6.58 2.14
N GLY A 147 19.28 5.27 2.01
CA GLY A 147 18.27 4.24 2.21
C GLY A 147 17.73 4.22 3.65
N HIS A 148 16.57 3.58 3.83
CA HIS A 148 15.87 3.52 5.11
C HIS A 148 16.34 2.38 6.03
N ASP A 149 17.17 1.45 5.52
CA ASP A 149 17.80 0.32 6.23
C ASP A 149 19.25 0.07 5.74
N PHE A 150 20.14 1.05 5.93
CA PHE A 150 21.55 0.93 5.50
C PHE A 150 22.30 -0.17 6.26
N ARG A 151 23.00 -1.06 5.53
CA ARG A 151 23.80 -2.17 6.07
C ARG A 151 25.23 -2.17 5.51
N PRO A 152 26.25 -1.94 6.35
CA PRO A 152 27.65 -1.89 5.91
C PRO A 152 28.12 -3.14 5.14
N SER A 153 27.67 -4.33 5.51
CA SER A 153 28.10 -5.59 4.86
C SER A 153 27.75 -5.66 3.36
N TYR A 154 26.74 -4.90 2.91
CA TYR A 154 26.41 -4.79 1.47
C TYR A 154 27.51 -4.10 0.65
N LEU A 155 28.34 -3.25 1.27
CA LEU A 155 29.47 -2.60 0.58
C LEU A 155 30.58 -3.60 0.19
N HIS A 156 30.58 -4.79 0.78
CA HIS A 156 31.55 -5.84 0.44
C HIS A 156 31.19 -6.63 -0.81
N ILE A 157 29.98 -6.46 -1.36
CA ILE A 157 29.53 -7.20 -2.54
C ILE A 157 30.42 -6.90 -3.76
N HIS A 158 30.80 -5.64 -3.99
CA HIS A 158 31.71 -5.28 -5.08
C HIS A 158 33.06 -6.02 -4.97
N ARG A 159 33.58 -6.22 -3.76
CA ARG A 159 34.85 -6.94 -3.56
C ARG A 159 34.76 -8.40 -4.00
N ILE A 160 33.60 -9.03 -3.79
CA ILE A 160 33.39 -10.43 -4.19
C ILE A 160 33.28 -10.54 -5.70
N VAL A 161 32.57 -9.61 -6.36
CA VAL A 161 32.45 -9.58 -7.81
C VAL A 161 33.83 -9.52 -8.48
N ASP A 162 34.77 -8.76 -7.92
CA ASP A 162 36.14 -8.66 -8.43
C ASP A 162 37.03 -9.86 -8.05
N TYR A 163 36.68 -10.60 -7.00
CA TYR A 163 37.49 -11.69 -6.46
C TYR A 163 37.21 -13.04 -7.13
N LEU A 164 36.03 -13.21 -7.72
CA LEU A 164 35.66 -14.46 -8.41
C LEU A 164 36.44 -14.64 -9.73
N PRO A 165 36.83 -15.88 -10.10
CA PRO A 165 37.62 -16.14 -11.32
C PRO A 165 36.95 -15.69 -12.62
N GLU A 166 35.63 -15.85 -12.68
CA GLU A 166 34.78 -15.36 -13.76
C GLU A 166 33.86 -14.30 -13.18
N LYS A 167 33.82 -13.11 -13.79
CA LYS A 167 32.95 -12.02 -13.31
C LYS A 167 31.48 -12.46 -13.46
N PRO A 168 30.73 -12.60 -12.36
CA PRO A 168 29.30 -12.93 -12.43
C PRO A 168 28.51 -11.72 -12.91
N LEU A 169 27.33 -11.99 -13.48
CA LEU A 169 26.35 -10.96 -13.75
C LEU A 169 25.77 -10.40 -12.43
N VAL A 170 25.63 -9.09 -12.31
CA VAL A 170 25.07 -8.44 -11.12
C VAL A 170 23.64 -7.95 -11.41
N LEU A 171 22.68 -8.45 -10.63
CA LEU A 171 21.30 -7.98 -10.66
C LEU A 171 20.93 -7.43 -9.28
N ALA A 172 20.67 -6.12 -9.18
CA ALA A 172 20.23 -5.48 -7.94
C ALA A 172 18.72 -5.26 -7.97
N LEU A 173 18.00 -5.69 -6.92
CA LEU A 173 16.54 -5.55 -6.83
C LEU A 173 16.14 -4.81 -5.56
N THR A 174 15.19 -3.87 -5.66
CA THR A 174 14.61 -3.22 -4.48
C THR A 174 13.17 -2.81 -4.71
N ALA A 175 12.38 -2.81 -3.63
CA ALA A 175 11.00 -2.34 -3.65
C ALA A 175 10.85 -0.82 -3.57
N THR A 176 11.83 -0.17 -2.97
CA THR A 176 11.80 1.25 -2.64
C THR A 176 13.17 1.84 -2.91
N ALA A 177 13.25 2.80 -3.82
CA ALA A 177 14.45 3.57 -4.07
C ALA A 177 14.04 4.97 -4.56
N THR A 178 14.42 5.99 -3.80
CA THR A 178 14.37 7.38 -4.26
C THR A 178 15.43 7.58 -5.36
N PRO A 179 15.35 8.65 -6.16
CA PRO A 179 16.33 8.93 -7.21
C PRO A 179 17.79 8.90 -6.71
N GLN A 180 18.04 9.42 -5.50
CA GLN A 180 19.35 9.41 -4.86
C GLN A 180 19.81 7.99 -4.47
N VAL A 181 18.92 7.18 -3.89
CA VAL A 181 19.23 5.78 -3.52
C VAL A 181 19.54 4.95 -4.77
N ARG A 182 18.82 5.18 -5.88
CA ARG A 182 19.09 4.53 -7.16
C ARG A 182 20.49 4.84 -7.67
N GLU A 183 20.88 6.11 -7.66
CA GLU A 183 22.21 6.53 -8.08
C GLU A 183 23.32 5.88 -7.25
N ASP A 184 23.14 5.83 -5.93
CA ASP A 184 24.08 5.15 -5.02
C ASP A 184 24.23 3.66 -5.33
N ILE A 185 23.13 2.95 -5.62
CA ILE A 185 23.16 1.52 -5.98
C ILE A 185 23.96 1.33 -7.27
N CYS A 186 23.69 2.12 -8.31
CA CYS A 186 24.40 2.06 -9.58
C CYS A 186 25.90 2.33 -9.39
N ASN A 187 26.26 3.39 -8.67
CA ASN A 187 27.65 3.79 -8.45
C ASN A 187 28.42 2.76 -7.63
N THR A 188 27.81 2.21 -6.58
CA THR A 188 28.47 1.25 -5.67
C THR A 188 28.65 -0.13 -6.29
N LEU A 189 27.75 -0.54 -7.19
CA LEU A 189 27.82 -1.84 -7.87
C LEU A 189 28.43 -1.77 -9.27
N GLY A 190 28.79 -0.57 -9.76
CA GLY A 190 29.34 -0.39 -11.10
C GLY A 190 28.34 -0.68 -12.22
N ILE A 191 27.04 -0.48 -11.97
CA ILE A 191 25.96 -0.75 -12.95
C ILE A 191 25.65 0.53 -13.73
N ASN A 192 25.64 0.46 -15.07
CA ASN A 192 25.25 1.59 -15.91
C ASN A 192 23.79 1.98 -15.62
N GLN A 193 23.53 3.27 -15.38
CA GLN A 193 22.19 3.80 -15.11
C GLN A 193 21.18 3.47 -16.23
N GLU A 194 21.63 3.37 -17.48
CA GLU A 194 20.79 2.96 -18.63
C GLU A 194 20.20 1.56 -18.50
N ASN A 195 20.82 0.69 -17.70
CA ASN A 195 20.32 -0.65 -17.40
C ASN A 195 19.41 -0.67 -16.17
N THR A 196 18.90 0.49 -15.73
CA THR A 196 17.94 0.57 -14.64
C THR A 196 16.52 0.42 -15.18
N ILE A 197 15.86 -0.66 -14.80
CA ILE A 197 14.45 -0.90 -15.09
C ILE A 197 13.63 -0.50 -13.89
N MET A 198 12.81 0.54 -14.06
CA MET A 198 11.89 1.03 -13.04
C MET A 198 10.46 0.88 -13.55
N THR A 199 9.65 0.10 -12.82
CA THR A 199 8.20 0.08 -13.03
C THR A 199 7.56 1.12 -12.13
N THR A 200 6.30 1.45 -12.42
CA THR A 200 5.57 2.36 -11.56
C THR A 200 5.45 1.86 -10.12
N PHE A 201 5.57 2.75 -9.14
CA PHE A 201 5.23 2.51 -7.73
C PHE A 201 3.71 2.47 -7.48
N GLU A 202 2.89 2.67 -8.52
CA GLU A 202 1.45 2.54 -8.42
C GLU A 202 1.04 1.10 -8.06
N ARG A 203 0.14 1.02 -7.10
CA ARG A 203 -0.49 -0.21 -6.64
C ARG A 203 -1.99 -0.13 -6.82
N GLU A 204 -2.44 -0.32 -8.07
CA GLU A 204 -3.64 -1.08 -8.47
C GLU A 204 -4.71 -1.33 -7.41
N ASN A 205 -4.36 -2.31 -6.59
CA ASN A 205 -5.23 -3.00 -5.67
C ASN A 205 -5.19 -2.44 -4.24
N LEU A 206 -4.42 -1.38 -3.99
CA LEU A 206 -4.29 -0.77 -2.67
C LEU A 206 -5.07 0.55 -2.59
N SER A 207 -5.98 0.63 -1.62
CA SER A 207 -6.65 1.87 -1.25
C SER A 207 -5.96 2.48 -0.02
N PHE A 208 -5.34 3.66 -0.20
CA PHE A 208 -4.71 4.39 0.89
C PHE A 208 -5.70 5.35 1.55
N SER A 209 -5.70 5.43 2.88
CA SER A 209 -6.54 6.37 3.63
C SER A 209 -5.81 6.90 4.87
N VAL A 210 -6.03 8.18 5.19
CA VAL A 210 -5.52 8.82 6.40
C VAL A 210 -6.71 9.29 7.23
N ILE A 211 -6.86 8.71 8.42
CA ILE A 211 -7.95 9.01 9.34
C ILE A 211 -7.42 9.97 10.41
N LYS A 212 -8.04 11.15 10.49
CA LYS A 212 -7.66 12.24 11.43
C LYS A 212 -8.81 12.56 12.37
N GLY A 213 -8.46 13.03 13.59
CA GLY A 213 -9.42 13.63 14.51
C GLY A 213 -10.56 12.70 14.96
N GLN A 214 -10.31 11.40 14.98
CA GLN A 214 -11.24 10.36 15.45
C GLN A 214 -10.56 9.51 16.52
N ASP A 215 -11.37 8.85 17.36
CA ASP A 215 -10.86 7.88 18.32
C ASP A 215 -10.31 6.66 17.60
N ARG A 216 -8.99 6.49 17.66
CA ARG A 216 -8.27 5.38 17.03
C ARG A 216 -8.70 4.02 17.56
N ASN A 217 -8.98 3.89 18.86
CA ASN A 217 -9.39 2.62 19.47
C ASN A 217 -10.79 2.22 18.99
N ALA A 218 -11.72 3.17 18.96
CA ALA A 218 -13.07 2.93 18.47
C ALA A 218 -13.06 2.55 16.98
N TYR A 219 -12.35 3.33 16.15
CA TYR A 219 -12.22 3.04 14.73
C TYR A 219 -11.60 1.66 14.48
N LEU A 220 -10.51 1.33 15.19
CA LEU A 220 -9.85 0.03 15.06
C LEU A 220 -10.80 -1.11 15.44
N ALA A 221 -11.49 -1.01 16.59
CA ALA A 221 -12.40 -2.05 17.05
C ALA A 221 -13.55 -2.30 16.06
N ASP A 222 -14.13 -1.24 15.50
CA ASP A 222 -15.22 -1.36 14.52
C ASP A 222 -14.72 -1.89 13.18
N TYR A 223 -13.53 -1.49 12.73
CA TYR A 223 -12.92 -1.98 11.50
C TYR A 223 -12.59 -3.47 11.57
N ILE A 224 -11.97 -3.91 12.67
CA ILE A 224 -11.65 -5.33 12.89
C ILE A 224 -12.92 -6.16 12.98
N ARG A 225 -13.97 -5.66 13.63
CA ARG A 225 -15.26 -6.38 13.74
C ARG A 225 -15.91 -6.65 12.38
N GLN A 226 -15.80 -5.72 11.44
CA GLN A 226 -16.35 -5.90 10.09
C GLN A 226 -15.49 -6.81 9.21
N ASN A 227 -14.23 -7.04 9.56
CA ASN A 227 -13.24 -7.76 8.74
C ASN A 227 -12.59 -8.94 9.49
N GLN A 228 -13.30 -9.57 10.44
CA GLN A 228 -12.73 -10.59 11.34
C GLN A 228 -12.18 -11.84 10.64
N LYS A 229 -12.72 -12.17 9.47
CA LYS A 229 -12.30 -13.33 8.65
C LYS A 229 -11.06 -13.07 7.80
N GLU A 230 -10.64 -11.81 7.71
CA GLU A 230 -9.56 -11.38 6.84
C GLU A 230 -8.25 -11.25 7.59
N SER A 231 -7.14 -11.60 6.93
CA SER A 231 -5.82 -11.42 7.51
C SER A 231 -5.41 -9.95 7.48
N GLY A 232 -4.90 -9.43 8.59
CA GLY A 232 -4.44 -8.04 8.65
C GLY A 232 -3.29 -7.79 9.61
N ILE A 233 -2.58 -6.68 9.37
CA ILE A 233 -1.46 -6.22 10.21
C ILE A 233 -1.81 -4.87 10.82
N ILE A 234 -1.50 -4.69 12.10
CA ILE A 234 -1.62 -3.43 12.82
C ILE A 234 -0.22 -3.00 13.29
N TYR A 235 0.28 -1.92 12.73
CA TYR A 235 1.58 -1.34 13.09
C TYR A 235 1.45 -0.28 14.18
N ALA A 236 2.29 -0.38 15.21
CA ALA A 236 2.45 0.62 16.26
C ALA A 236 3.93 0.97 16.47
N ALA A 237 4.22 2.16 16.97
CA ALA A 237 5.58 2.67 17.08
C ALA A 237 6.38 2.04 18.23
N THR A 238 5.71 1.59 19.30
CA THR A 238 6.38 1.12 20.52
C THR A 238 5.89 -0.25 20.98
N ARG A 239 6.78 -1.00 21.63
CA ARG A 239 6.48 -2.32 22.22
C ARG A 239 5.28 -2.26 23.17
N LYS A 240 5.24 -1.24 24.02
CA LYS A 240 4.15 -1.00 24.97
C LYS A 240 2.78 -0.87 24.29
N VAL A 241 2.71 -0.16 23.16
CA VAL A 241 1.45 0.00 22.42
C VAL A 241 1.07 -1.31 21.72
N VAL A 242 2.04 -2.05 21.19
CA VAL A 242 1.80 -3.41 20.64
C VAL A 242 1.21 -4.34 21.70
N ASP A 243 1.81 -4.40 22.88
CA ASP A 243 1.31 -5.23 23.99
C ASP A 243 -0.11 -4.83 24.41
N GLN A 244 -0.37 -3.52 24.52
CA GLN A 244 -1.69 -3.00 24.89
C GLN A 244 -2.76 -3.38 23.85
N LEU A 245 -2.50 -3.13 22.56
CA LEU A 245 -3.43 -3.45 21.49
C LEU A 245 -3.69 -4.96 21.39
N TYR A 246 -2.65 -5.78 21.58
CA TYR A 246 -2.79 -7.23 21.63
C TYR A 246 -3.74 -7.67 22.75
N GLU A 247 -3.56 -7.15 23.97
CA GLU A 247 -4.46 -7.46 25.09
C GLU A 247 -5.90 -7.01 24.85
N ASP A 248 -6.09 -5.81 24.29
CA ASP A 248 -7.41 -5.25 24.05
C ASP A 248 -8.17 -6.04 22.97
N LEU A 249 -7.49 -6.43 21.89
CA LEU A 249 -8.05 -7.27 20.83
C LEU A 249 -8.33 -8.69 21.30
N MET A 250 -7.45 -9.28 22.12
CA MET A 250 -7.69 -10.58 22.74
C MET A 250 -8.95 -10.55 23.63
N LYS A 251 -9.10 -9.51 24.47
CA LYS A 251 -10.29 -9.34 25.32
C LYS A 251 -11.57 -9.16 24.50
N ALA A 252 -11.47 -8.61 23.29
CA ALA A 252 -12.57 -8.47 22.34
C ALA A 252 -12.88 -9.76 21.55
N GLY A 253 -12.15 -10.86 21.79
CA GLY A 253 -12.36 -12.14 21.12
C GLY A 253 -11.77 -12.24 19.71
N VAL A 254 -10.85 -11.34 19.35
CA VAL A 254 -10.15 -11.37 18.05
C VAL A 254 -9.02 -12.38 18.10
N SER A 255 -8.88 -13.20 17.05
CA SER A 255 -7.73 -14.09 16.88
C SER A 255 -6.49 -13.28 16.48
N VAL A 256 -5.65 -12.96 17.46
CA VAL A 256 -4.55 -11.99 17.31
C VAL A 256 -3.23 -12.55 17.83
N SER A 257 -2.14 -12.25 17.12
CA SER A 257 -0.76 -12.44 17.56
C SER A 257 -0.07 -11.10 17.74
N LYS A 258 1.08 -11.09 18.43
CA LYS A 258 1.94 -9.91 18.53
C LYS A 258 3.37 -10.18 18.09
N TYR A 259 4.06 -9.13 17.64
CA TYR A 259 5.47 -9.22 17.28
C TYR A 259 6.23 -7.92 17.53
N HIS A 260 7.30 -8.00 18.33
CA HIS A 260 8.25 -6.90 18.50
C HIS A 260 9.61 -7.39 18.99
N ALA A 261 10.65 -6.57 18.84
CA ALA A 261 12.03 -6.91 19.21
C ALA A 261 12.30 -7.14 20.72
N GLY A 262 11.31 -6.90 21.60
CA GLY A 262 11.40 -7.25 23.02
C GLY A 262 10.99 -8.69 23.36
N MET A 263 10.49 -9.46 22.40
CA MET A 263 10.12 -10.87 22.58
C MET A 263 11.33 -11.78 22.38
N SER A 264 11.28 -12.99 22.95
CA SER A 264 12.30 -14.00 22.68
C SER A 264 12.22 -14.47 21.22
N ASP A 265 13.32 -15.00 20.69
CA ASP A 265 13.37 -15.53 19.32
C ASP A 265 12.35 -16.65 19.11
N ASN A 266 12.17 -17.51 20.12
CA ASN A 266 11.20 -18.58 20.09
C ASN A 266 9.76 -18.05 20.01
N ASP A 267 9.40 -17.08 20.87
CA ASP A 267 8.05 -16.50 20.86
C ASP A 267 7.78 -15.76 19.54
N ARG A 268 8.78 -15.05 19.01
CA ARG A 268 8.67 -14.35 17.72
C ARG A 268 8.39 -15.32 16.59
N ASN A 269 9.14 -16.42 16.53
CA ASN A 269 8.98 -17.45 15.52
C ASN A 269 7.61 -18.14 15.64
N GLU A 270 7.20 -18.49 16.86
CA GLU A 270 5.89 -19.11 17.10
C GLU A 270 4.75 -18.18 16.67
N GLN A 271 4.73 -16.94 17.14
CA GLN A 271 3.66 -15.97 16.83
C GLN A 271 3.61 -15.63 15.34
N GLN A 272 4.77 -15.56 14.67
CA GLN A 272 4.86 -15.38 13.22
C GLN A 272 4.31 -16.59 12.47
N GLU A 273 4.68 -17.81 12.84
CA GLU A 273 4.19 -19.03 12.20
C GLU A 273 2.66 -19.17 12.33
N LEU A 274 2.09 -18.88 13.51
CA LEU A 274 0.64 -18.86 13.71
C LEU A 274 -0.08 -17.94 12.72
N PHE A 275 0.50 -16.77 12.44
CA PHE A 275 -0.06 -15.80 11.50
C PHE A 275 0.14 -16.21 10.04
N LEU A 276 1.30 -16.78 9.70
CA LEU A 276 1.57 -17.28 8.35
C LEU A 276 0.62 -18.44 8.00
N ARG A 277 0.30 -19.30 8.98
CA ARG A 277 -0.53 -20.51 8.83
C ARG A 277 -2.04 -20.27 8.87
N ASP A 278 -2.50 -19.02 8.95
CA ASP A 278 -3.92 -18.68 9.11
C ASP A 278 -4.55 -19.31 10.38
N GLU A 279 -3.77 -19.48 11.44
CA GLU A 279 -4.27 -19.85 12.78
C GLU A 279 -4.73 -18.60 13.54
N VAL A 280 -4.05 -17.47 13.33
CA VAL A 280 -4.51 -16.14 13.74
C VAL A 280 -4.78 -15.24 12.54
N SER A 281 -5.77 -14.36 12.65
CA SER A 281 -6.15 -13.44 11.56
C SER A 281 -5.44 -12.09 11.67
N VAL A 282 -5.12 -11.62 12.88
CA VAL A 282 -4.54 -10.30 13.08
C VAL A 282 -3.14 -10.37 13.67
N MET A 283 -2.19 -9.62 13.13
CA MET A 283 -0.88 -9.40 13.74
C MET A 283 -0.75 -7.96 14.22
N VAL A 284 -0.44 -7.75 15.50
CA VAL A 284 -0.06 -6.43 16.04
C VAL A 284 1.45 -6.36 16.19
N ALA A 285 2.09 -5.37 15.59
CA ALA A 285 3.54 -5.34 15.59
C ALA A 285 4.19 -3.95 15.54
N THR A 286 5.47 -3.90 15.90
CA THR A 286 6.33 -2.77 15.51
C THR A 286 6.89 -3.01 14.11
N SER A 287 7.60 -2.02 13.55
CA SER A 287 8.32 -2.14 12.26
C SER A 287 9.32 -3.32 12.18
N ALA A 288 9.65 -3.94 13.32
CA ALA A 288 10.43 -5.17 13.37
C ALA A 288 9.71 -6.36 12.69
N PHE A 289 8.38 -6.37 12.65
CA PHE A 289 7.59 -7.33 11.90
C PHE A 289 7.45 -6.84 10.47
N GLY A 290 8.45 -7.11 9.64
CA GLY A 290 8.48 -6.46 8.35
C GLY A 290 9.21 -7.27 7.32
N MET A 291 10.45 -6.86 7.07
CA MET A 291 11.09 -6.97 5.77
C MET A 291 11.17 -8.41 5.19
N GLY A 292 10.92 -9.47 5.98
CA GLY A 292 10.96 -10.86 5.53
C GLY A 292 9.69 -11.69 5.75
N ILE A 293 8.51 -11.07 5.70
CA ILE A 293 7.20 -11.78 5.69
C ILE A 293 6.64 -11.73 4.27
N ASP A 294 6.31 -12.90 3.72
CA ASP A 294 5.69 -13.05 2.39
C ASP A 294 4.30 -13.69 2.42
N LYS A 295 3.44 -13.25 3.35
CA LYS A 295 2.04 -13.65 3.36
C LYS A 295 1.27 -12.92 2.26
N SER A 296 0.81 -13.66 1.25
CA SER A 296 0.21 -13.05 0.06
C SER A 296 -1.18 -12.44 0.26
N ASN A 297 -1.93 -12.95 1.25
CA ASN A 297 -3.35 -12.71 1.46
C ASN A 297 -3.68 -11.69 2.58
N ILE A 298 -2.78 -10.75 2.87
CA ILE A 298 -3.07 -9.67 3.82
C ILE A 298 -4.06 -8.69 3.17
N ARG A 299 -5.25 -8.51 3.75
CA ARG A 299 -6.30 -7.64 3.21
C ARG A 299 -6.27 -6.23 3.76
N TYR A 300 -5.70 -6.02 4.94
CA TYR A 300 -5.51 -4.67 5.45
C TYR A 300 -4.21 -4.51 6.22
N VAL A 301 -3.65 -3.31 6.13
CA VAL A 301 -2.57 -2.84 6.97
C VAL A 301 -3.04 -1.54 7.63
N ILE A 302 -3.08 -1.53 8.96
CA ILE A 302 -3.46 -0.38 9.77
C ILE A 302 -2.24 0.14 10.50
N HIS A 303 -1.79 1.35 10.17
CA HIS A 303 -0.83 2.08 10.97
C HIS A 303 -1.56 2.79 12.10
N TYR A 304 -1.60 2.15 13.27
CA TYR A 304 -2.19 2.72 14.48
C TYR A 304 -1.42 3.96 14.96
N GLN A 305 -0.11 4.01 14.69
CA GLN A 305 0.72 5.20 14.89
C GLN A 305 1.50 5.53 13.62
N LEU A 306 1.82 6.83 13.46
CA LEU A 306 2.62 7.35 12.36
C LEU A 306 3.95 6.58 12.20
N PRO A 307 4.30 6.11 11.00
CA PRO A 307 5.64 5.56 10.70
C PRO A 307 6.75 6.61 10.78
N LYS A 308 8.01 6.17 10.77
CA LYS A 308 9.17 7.08 10.81
C LYS A 308 9.33 7.91 9.54
N ASN A 309 8.98 7.35 8.38
CA ASN A 309 9.17 7.96 7.06
C ASN A 309 8.30 7.29 5.99
N MET A 310 8.25 7.91 4.80
CA MET A 310 7.46 7.45 3.66
C MET A 310 7.90 6.09 3.11
N GLU A 311 9.19 5.78 3.12
CA GLU A 311 9.70 4.47 2.67
C GLU A 311 9.18 3.34 3.56
N SER A 312 9.25 3.53 4.88
CA SER A 312 8.75 2.56 5.85
C SER A 312 7.24 2.39 5.70
N TYR A 313 6.49 3.50 5.59
CA TYR A 313 5.05 3.46 5.36
C TYR A 313 4.70 2.67 4.10
N TYR A 314 5.34 2.99 2.97
CA TYR A 314 5.06 2.34 1.69
C TYR A 314 5.44 0.86 1.68
N GLN A 315 6.57 0.50 2.29
CA GLN A 315 7.01 -0.89 2.41
C GLN A 315 6.07 -1.71 3.32
N GLU A 316 5.65 -1.14 4.45
CA GLU A 316 4.73 -1.76 5.41
C GLU A 316 3.32 -1.89 4.83
N ALA A 317 2.78 -0.82 4.23
CA ALA A 317 1.48 -0.82 3.55
C ALA A 317 1.48 -1.78 2.34
N GLY A 318 2.59 -1.83 1.60
CA GLY A 318 2.77 -2.71 0.44
C GLY A 318 2.79 -4.22 0.75
N ARG A 319 2.71 -4.61 2.03
CA ARG A 319 2.47 -6.00 2.46
C ARG A 319 1.05 -6.47 2.16
N ALA A 320 0.10 -5.53 2.13
CA ALA A 320 -1.26 -5.83 1.76
C ALA A 320 -1.35 -6.25 0.28
N GLY A 321 -2.25 -7.18 -0.04
CA GLY A 321 -2.63 -7.51 -1.41
C GLY A 321 -1.48 -7.92 -2.32
N ARG A 322 -0.53 -8.77 -1.87
CA ARG A 322 0.56 -9.25 -2.75
C ARG A 322 0.05 -10.22 -3.82
N ASP A 323 -1.07 -10.88 -3.56
CA ASP A 323 -1.85 -11.67 -4.52
C ASP A 323 -2.52 -10.83 -5.63
N GLY A 324 -2.55 -9.50 -5.47
CA GLY A 324 -3.15 -8.55 -6.43
C GLY A 324 -4.62 -8.25 -6.18
N LEU A 325 -5.21 -8.78 -5.11
CA LEU A 325 -6.60 -8.50 -4.73
C LEU A 325 -6.71 -7.19 -3.94
N ASP A 326 -7.90 -6.59 -3.97
CA ASP A 326 -8.20 -5.35 -3.27
C ASP A 326 -7.86 -5.45 -1.78
N SER A 327 -7.16 -4.44 -1.28
CA SER A 327 -6.69 -4.39 0.10
C SER A 327 -6.55 -2.94 0.58
N ALA A 328 -6.75 -2.72 1.88
CA ALA A 328 -6.81 -1.39 2.47
C ALA A 328 -5.55 -1.05 3.28
N CYS A 329 -5.02 0.16 3.06
CA CYS A 329 -3.90 0.72 3.81
C CYS A 329 -4.40 1.95 4.57
N ILE A 330 -4.48 1.86 5.89
CA ILE A 330 -5.16 2.86 6.74
C ILE A 330 -4.16 3.43 7.74
N LEU A 331 -3.96 4.74 7.75
CA LEU A 331 -3.14 5.43 8.73
C LEU A 331 -4.01 6.21 9.71
N LEU A 332 -3.93 5.88 11.00
CA LEU A 332 -4.65 6.56 12.08
C LEU A 332 -3.78 7.67 12.66
N TYR A 333 -3.87 8.86 12.07
CA TYR A 333 -2.97 9.97 12.37
C TYR A 333 -3.29 10.65 13.69
N SER A 334 -2.25 10.88 14.50
CA SER A 334 -2.24 11.85 15.59
C SER A 334 -0.93 12.63 15.60
N SER A 335 -1.01 13.94 15.85
CA SER A 335 0.12 14.85 16.03
C SER A 335 1.09 14.43 17.15
N GLN A 336 0.60 13.67 18.14
CA GLN A 336 1.46 13.12 19.20
C GLN A 336 2.45 12.08 18.67
N ASP A 337 2.08 11.36 17.61
CA ASP A 337 2.94 10.31 17.07
C ASP A 337 4.21 10.89 16.42
N VAL A 338 4.14 12.13 15.89
CA VAL A 338 5.32 12.86 15.38
C VAL A 338 6.38 13.02 16.47
N GLN A 339 5.96 13.27 17.71
CA GLN A 339 6.88 13.40 18.85
C GLN A 339 7.48 12.07 19.27
N VAL A 340 6.67 11.01 19.24
CA VAL A 340 7.15 9.65 19.50
C VAL A 340 8.22 9.28 18.48
N GLN A 341 7.98 9.51 17.19
CA GLN A 341 8.96 9.24 16.15
C GLN A 341 10.22 10.11 16.28
N ARG A 342 10.06 11.40 16.53
CA ARG A 342 11.21 12.30 16.78
C ARG A 342 12.07 11.83 17.94
N PHE A 343 11.46 11.39 19.05
CA PHE A 343 12.17 10.84 20.20
C PHE A 343 12.92 9.53 19.85
N LEU A 344 12.29 8.65 19.07
CA LEU A 344 12.93 7.42 18.61
C LEU A 344 14.14 7.70 17.70
N ILE A 345 14.00 8.66 16.77
CA ILE A 345 15.07 9.11 15.88
C ILE A 345 16.25 9.69 16.68
N ASP A 346 15.97 10.49 17.71
CA ASP A 346 16.99 11.09 18.58
C ASP A 346 17.81 10.03 19.33
N GLN A 347 17.18 8.91 19.74
CA GLN A 347 17.89 7.82 20.41
C GLN A 347 18.67 6.90 19.47
N SER A 348 18.20 6.70 18.24
CA SER A 348 18.74 5.67 17.34
C SER A 348 19.89 6.15 16.45
N THR A 349 20.08 7.47 16.32
CA THR A 349 20.82 8.04 15.19
C THR A 349 22.00 8.87 15.66
N GLY A 350 23.17 8.73 15.02
CA GLY A 350 24.30 9.63 15.26
C GLY A 350 24.02 11.06 14.76
N GLU A 351 24.72 12.06 15.31
CA GLU A 351 24.49 13.50 15.04
C GLU A 351 24.45 13.84 13.54
N SER A 352 25.25 13.17 12.71
CA SER A 352 25.33 13.45 11.26
C SER A 352 24.11 13.01 10.44
N ARG A 353 23.26 12.13 10.97
CA ARG A 353 22.10 11.55 10.26
C ARG A 353 20.76 12.06 10.81
N PHE A 354 20.78 12.74 11.96
CA PHE A 354 19.58 13.21 12.63
C PHE A 354 18.77 14.19 11.77
N SER A 355 19.42 15.14 11.08
CA SER A 355 18.75 16.11 10.20
C SER A 355 17.96 15.44 9.07
N ASN A 356 18.56 14.44 8.43
CA ASN A 356 17.98 13.76 7.27
C ASN A 356 16.77 12.91 7.69
N GLU A 357 16.84 12.23 8.84
CA GLU A 357 15.69 11.48 9.36
C GLU A 357 14.55 12.40 9.79
N LEU A 358 14.83 13.61 10.29
CA LEU A 358 13.79 14.61 10.56
C LEU A 358 13.11 15.12 9.29
N GLU A 359 13.86 15.33 8.21
CA GLU A 359 13.29 15.70 6.91
C GLU A 359 12.36 14.60 6.38
N LYS A 360 12.77 13.33 6.49
CA LYS A 360 11.92 12.19 6.13
C LYS A 360 10.66 12.07 6.99
N LEU A 361 10.76 12.36 8.29
CA LEU A 361 9.60 12.43 9.18
C LEU A 361 8.66 13.58 8.81
N GLN A 362 9.21 14.72 8.39
CA GLN A 362 8.43 15.85 7.89
C GLN A 362 7.65 15.45 6.64
N ASN A 363 8.29 14.81 5.65
CA ASN A 363 7.60 14.31 4.44
C ASN A 363 6.45 13.34 4.76
N MET A 364 6.62 12.46 5.76
CA MET A 364 5.56 11.57 6.24
C MET A 364 4.40 12.33 6.93
N THR A 365 4.73 13.44 7.61
CA THR A 365 3.74 14.34 8.20
C THR A 365 2.98 15.08 7.09
N ASP A 366 3.68 15.61 6.09
CA ASP A 366 3.11 16.29 4.93
C ASP A 366 2.18 15.36 4.13
N TYR A 367 2.55 14.10 3.95
CA TYR A 367 1.67 13.07 3.36
C TYR A 367 0.35 12.95 4.13
N CYS A 368 0.42 12.97 5.47
CA CYS A 368 -0.77 12.90 6.29
C CYS A 368 -1.62 14.16 6.12
N HIS A 369 -1.03 15.34 5.97
CA HIS A 369 -1.77 16.61 5.80
C HIS A 369 -2.26 16.88 4.39
N SER A 370 -1.71 16.19 3.38
CA SER A 370 -2.08 16.37 1.98
C SER A 370 -3.58 16.20 1.73
N GLU A 371 -4.14 17.15 0.99
CA GLU A 371 -5.51 17.09 0.44
C GLU A 371 -5.52 16.54 -1.01
N GLN A 372 -4.35 16.41 -1.62
CA GLN A 372 -4.20 15.84 -2.96
C GLN A 372 -4.41 14.32 -2.93
N CYS A 373 -4.50 13.69 -4.09
CA CYS A 373 -4.48 12.23 -4.18
C CYS A 373 -3.27 11.64 -3.43
N LEU A 374 -3.54 10.82 -2.40
CA LEU A 374 -2.51 10.21 -1.55
C LEU A 374 -1.55 9.35 -2.37
N GLN A 375 -2.05 8.67 -3.40
CA GLN A 375 -1.19 7.87 -4.26
C GLN A 375 -0.30 8.73 -5.14
N SER A 376 -0.82 9.85 -5.65
CA SER A 376 -0.03 10.81 -6.43
C SER A 376 1.12 11.38 -5.59
N PHE A 377 0.88 11.65 -4.30
CA PHE A 377 1.93 12.06 -3.36
C PHE A 377 3.03 10.99 -3.23
N ILE A 378 2.65 9.71 -3.07
CA ILE A 378 3.61 8.59 -2.99
C ILE A 378 4.45 8.51 -4.27
N LEU A 379 3.83 8.62 -5.45
CA LEU A 379 4.54 8.57 -6.73
C LEU A 379 5.57 9.69 -6.84
N GLN A 380 5.16 10.93 -6.53
CA GLN A 380 6.05 12.10 -6.54
C GLN A 380 7.23 11.94 -5.58
N TYR A 381 6.98 11.41 -4.37
CA TYR A 381 8.04 11.15 -3.39
C TYR A 381 9.15 10.24 -3.93
N PHE A 382 8.78 9.21 -4.70
CA PHE A 382 9.75 8.30 -5.33
C PHE A 382 10.28 8.78 -6.70
N GLY A 383 9.92 10.00 -7.12
CA GLY A 383 10.39 10.61 -8.36
C GLY A 383 9.61 10.22 -9.61
N GLU A 384 8.37 9.74 -9.45
CA GLU A 384 7.43 9.51 -10.57
C GLU A 384 6.44 10.66 -10.72
N GLU A 385 6.21 11.09 -11.96
CA GLU A 385 5.13 12.05 -12.26
C GLU A 385 3.80 11.31 -12.39
N PRO A 386 2.81 11.58 -11.49
CA PRO A 386 1.49 10.99 -11.60
C PRO A 386 0.77 11.53 -12.83
N LYS A 387 0.12 10.65 -13.59
CA LYS A 387 -0.66 11.06 -14.77
C LYS A 387 -2.00 11.67 -14.38
N GLU A 388 -2.70 11.02 -13.46
CA GLU A 388 -4.05 11.35 -13.02
C GLU A 388 -4.22 10.95 -11.55
N ASP A 389 -5.26 11.48 -10.90
CA ASP A 389 -5.65 11.06 -9.56
C ASP A 389 -6.18 9.62 -9.57
N CYS A 390 -5.86 8.85 -8.52
CA CYS A 390 -6.11 7.41 -8.50
C CYS A 390 -7.60 7.00 -8.40
N GLY A 391 -8.50 7.93 -8.03
CA GLY A 391 -9.93 7.65 -7.88
C GLY A 391 -10.32 6.70 -6.73
N ARG A 392 -9.36 6.15 -5.97
CA ARG A 392 -9.60 5.11 -4.95
C ARG A 392 -9.08 5.42 -3.55
N CYS A 393 -8.17 6.39 -3.40
CA CYS A 393 -7.66 6.75 -2.08
C CYS A 393 -8.71 7.55 -1.29
N GLY A 394 -8.49 7.66 0.03
CA GLY A 394 -9.36 8.40 0.94
C GLY A 394 -9.67 9.79 0.40
N ASN A 395 -8.66 10.55 -0.03
CA ASN A 395 -8.87 11.91 -0.55
C ASN A 395 -9.68 11.96 -1.86
N CYS A 396 -9.52 10.98 -2.76
CA CYS A 396 -10.25 10.94 -4.03
C CYS A 396 -11.70 10.45 -3.87
N THR A 397 -11.98 9.64 -2.85
CA THR A 397 -13.29 9.01 -2.62
C THR A 397 -14.10 9.70 -1.53
N ASP A 398 -13.56 10.76 -0.93
CA ASP A 398 -14.16 11.47 0.18
C ASP A 398 -15.26 12.44 -0.28
N ASP A 399 -16.48 11.94 -0.31
CA ASP A 399 -17.73 12.64 -0.62
C ASP A 399 -18.44 13.19 0.63
N ARG A 400 -17.81 13.12 1.81
CA ARG A 400 -18.43 13.53 3.08
C ARG A 400 -18.77 15.01 3.10
N GLU A 401 -19.91 15.32 3.69
CA GLU A 401 -20.31 16.70 3.94
C GLU A 401 -19.33 17.40 4.88
N SER A 402 -19.15 18.70 4.65
CA SER A 402 -18.29 19.56 5.45
C SER A 402 -19.13 20.43 6.36
N ILE A 403 -18.89 20.33 7.67
CA ILE A 403 -19.57 21.11 8.69
C ILE A 403 -18.72 22.33 9.02
N ASP A 404 -19.33 23.51 9.04
CA ASP A 404 -18.68 24.73 9.54
C ASP A 404 -18.48 24.63 11.06
N VAL A 405 -17.21 24.63 11.47
CA VAL A 405 -16.78 24.58 12.87
C VAL A 405 -16.01 25.83 13.27
N THR A 406 -16.11 26.92 12.49
CA THR A 406 -15.35 28.17 12.68
C THR A 406 -15.52 28.73 14.08
N ARG A 407 -16.76 28.73 14.61
CA ARG A 407 -17.05 29.28 15.93
C ARG A 407 -16.37 28.49 17.04
N GLU A 408 -16.48 27.16 17.02
CA GLU A 408 -15.78 26.29 17.96
C GLU A 408 -14.26 26.44 17.85
N SER A 409 -13.73 26.53 16.63
CA SER A 409 -12.31 26.79 16.37
C SER A 409 -11.86 28.09 17.04
N GLN A 410 -12.61 29.18 16.85
CA GLN A 410 -12.35 30.45 17.52
C GLN A 410 -12.38 30.31 19.04
N MET A 411 -13.32 29.57 19.63
CA MET A 411 -13.36 29.34 21.08
C MET A 411 -12.06 28.68 21.59
N VAL A 412 -11.57 27.66 20.89
CA VAL A 412 -10.31 26.98 21.21
C VAL A 412 -9.12 27.94 21.11
N LEU A 413 -8.95 28.58 19.95
CA LEU A 413 -7.83 29.48 19.68
C LEU A 413 -7.80 30.65 20.67
N SER A 414 -8.98 31.22 20.98
CA SER A 414 -9.13 32.29 21.96
C SER A 414 -8.78 31.85 23.39
N CYS A 415 -9.05 30.58 23.74
CA CYS A 415 -8.63 30.00 25.02
C CYS A 415 -7.09 29.82 25.08
N MET A 416 -6.46 29.40 23.98
CA MET A 416 -5.01 29.25 23.91
C MET A 416 -4.28 30.59 24.08
N ILE A 417 -4.76 31.65 23.43
CA ILE A 417 -4.20 33.00 23.59
C ILE A 417 -4.32 33.48 25.05
N ARG A 418 -5.50 33.31 25.67
CA ARG A 418 -5.73 33.74 27.06
C ARG A 418 -4.97 32.94 28.11
N THR A 419 -4.56 31.72 27.79
CA THR A 419 -3.70 30.87 28.63
C THR A 419 -2.21 31.05 28.32
N ASN A 420 -1.85 32.10 27.57
CA ASN A 420 -0.49 32.45 27.15
C ASN A 420 0.22 31.37 26.31
N GLN A 421 -0.50 30.43 25.71
CA GLN A 421 0.06 29.40 24.82
C GLN A 421 1.13 28.51 25.48
N ARG A 422 1.00 28.25 26.79
CA ARG A 422 1.98 27.47 27.60
C ARG A 422 1.50 26.08 27.99
N PHE A 423 0.37 25.63 27.43
CA PHE A 423 -0.29 24.41 27.87
C PHE A 423 -0.62 23.49 26.70
N GLY A 424 -0.63 22.19 26.97
CA GLY A 424 -1.02 21.16 26.02
C GLY A 424 -2.55 20.99 25.91
N LYS A 425 -2.98 20.20 24.92
CA LYS A 425 -4.40 19.99 24.56
C LYS A 425 -5.31 19.65 25.74
N GLN A 426 -4.85 18.80 26.66
CA GLN A 426 -5.66 18.33 27.78
C GLN A 426 -6.06 19.46 28.73
N MET A 427 -5.15 20.40 29.01
CA MET A 427 -5.46 21.56 29.86
C MET A 427 -6.45 22.49 29.16
N ILE A 428 -6.22 22.78 27.87
CA ILE A 428 -7.11 23.64 27.07
C ILE A 428 -8.53 23.04 27.00
N ALA A 429 -8.65 21.74 26.75
CA ALA A 429 -9.93 21.03 26.76
C ALA A 429 -10.61 21.08 28.13
N GLN A 430 -9.87 20.93 29.23
CA GLN A 430 -10.41 21.05 30.60
C GLN A 430 -10.94 22.46 30.90
N VAL A 431 -10.26 23.51 30.44
CA VAL A 431 -10.75 24.89 30.60
C VAL A 431 -12.04 25.10 29.81
N LEU A 432 -12.07 24.72 28.53
CA LEU A 432 -13.22 24.91 27.65
C LEU A 432 -14.46 24.13 28.11
N THR A 433 -14.29 22.94 28.69
CA THR A 433 -15.39 22.11 29.21
C THR A 433 -15.84 22.50 30.61
N GLY A 434 -15.17 23.46 31.27
CA GLY A 434 -15.54 23.88 32.63
C GLY A 434 -15.13 22.88 33.71
N SER A 435 -14.01 22.17 33.51
CA SER A 435 -13.50 21.20 34.49
C SER A 435 -13.18 21.86 35.82
N LYS A 436 -13.46 21.16 36.93
CA LYS A 436 -13.08 21.56 38.30
C LYS A 436 -11.71 21.00 38.71
N ASN A 437 -10.87 20.63 37.74
CA ASN A 437 -9.53 20.11 38.01
C ASN A 437 -8.72 21.11 38.85
N LYS A 438 -7.99 20.61 39.86
CA LYS A 438 -7.22 21.44 40.78
C LYS A 438 -6.28 22.40 40.06
N LYS A 439 -5.59 21.96 38.99
CA LYS A 439 -4.67 22.80 38.22
C LYS A 439 -5.39 23.94 37.49
N VAL A 440 -6.60 23.71 36.98
CA VAL A 440 -7.42 24.75 36.33
C VAL A 440 -7.76 25.86 37.31
N ILE A 441 -8.01 25.50 38.58
CA ILE A 441 -8.27 26.46 39.65
C ILE A 441 -6.97 27.16 40.09
N GLU A 442 -5.89 26.41 40.30
CA GLU A 442 -4.57 26.94 40.70
C GLU A 442 -4.02 27.97 39.70
N PHE A 443 -4.22 27.76 38.39
CA PHE A 443 -3.83 28.73 37.35
C PHE A 443 -4.87 29.85 37.13
N ASN A 444 -5.94 29.91 37.93
CA ASN A 444 -7.05 30.86 37.80
C ASN A 444 -7.76 30.81 36.43
N PHE A 445 -7.74 29.68 35.73
CA PHE A 445 -8.41 29.57 34.43
C PHE A 445 -9.93 29.50 34.52
N HIS A 446 -10.46 29.14 35.69
CA HIS A 446 -11.91 29.20 35.97
C HIS A 446 -12.50 30.62 35.91
N THR A 447 -11.68 31.67 35.95
CA THR A 447 -12.14 33.06 35.82
C THR A 447 -12.06 33.59 34.38
N LEU A 448 -11.53 32.80 33.44
CA LEU A 448 -11.42 33.23 32.04
C LEU A 448 -12.80 33.22 31.36
N PRO A 449 -13.08 34.16 30.44
CA PRO A 449 -14.31 34.15 29.64
C PRO A 449 -14.49 32.90 28.78
N THR A 450 -13.40 32.17 28.51
CA THR A 450 -13.40 30.92 27.74
C THR A 450 -13.69 29.67 28.57
N TYR A 451 -13.80 29.81 29.90
CA TYR A 451 -14.10 28.70 30.79
C TYR A 451 -15.53 28.22 30.59
N GLY A 452 -15.71 26.91 30.33
CA GLY A 452 -17.03 26.29 30.18
C GLY A 452 -17.78 26.62 28.88
N LEU A 453 -17.16 27.28 27.90
CA LEU A 453 -17.78 27.58 26.60
C LEU A 453 -18.25 26.33 25.83
N LEU A 454 -17.61 25.19 26.07
CA LEU A 454 -17.94 23.89 25.48
C LEU A 454 -18.38 22.89 26.56
N SER A 455 -19.12 23.35 27.58
CA SER A 455 -19.59 22.52 28.71
C SER A 455 -20.57 21.41 28.31
N ASN A 456 -21.18 21.49 27.13
CA ASN A 456 -22.02 20.45 26.54
C ASN A 456 -21.23 19.30 25.89
N ARG A 457 -19.90 19.42 25.80
CA ARG A 457 -19.01 18.40 25.23
C ARG A 457 -18.11 17.81 26.32
N SER A 458 -17.70 16.57 26.13
CA SER A 458 -16.71 15.93 26.99
C SER A 458 -15.30 16.48 26.74
N VAL A 459 -14.42 16.35 27.74
CA VAL A 459 -12.98 16.70 27.61
C VAL A 459 -12.34 15.93 26.45
N LYS A 460 -12.78 14.70 26.21
CA LYS A 460 -12.30 13.85 25.13
C LYS A 460 -12.69 14.41 23.76
N GLU A 461 -13.95 14.75 23.54
CA GLU A 461 -14.43 15.33 22.28
C GLU A 461 -13.76 16.68 21.98
N VAL A 462 -13.57 17.53 22.99
CA VAL A 462 -12.84 18.80 22.81
C VAL A 462 -11.36 18.56 22.52
N SER A 463 -10.74 17.55 23.13
CA SER A 463 -9.35 17.19 22.83
C SER A 463 -9.18 16.65 21.40
N GLU A 464 -10.13 15.83 20.92
CA GLU A 464 -10.19 15.37 19.53
C GLU A 464 -10.40 16.54 18.55
N PHE A 465 -11.19 17.53 18.95
CA PHE A 465 -11.37 18.75 18.15
C PHE A 465 -10.10 19.61 18.09
N ILE A 466 -9.39 19.77 19.21
CA ILE A 466 -8.06 20.42 19.23
C ILE A 466 -7.08 19.67 18.33
N GLU A 467 -7.10 18.33 18.35
CA GLU A 467 -6.28 17.50 17.47
C GLU A 467 -6.59 17.76 15.98
N PHE A 468 -7.86 17.92 15.63
CA PHE A 468 -8.28 18.34 14.30
C PHE A 468 -7.67 19.70 13.92
N LEU A 469 -7.72 20.70 14.81
CA LEU A 469 -7.13 22.02 14.55
C LEU A 469 -5.59 22.01 14.44
N ILE A 470 -4.93 21.10 15.15
CA ILE A 470 -3.50 20.84 14.95
C ILE A 470 -3.28 20.26 13.56
N SER A 471 -4.12 19.29 13.16
CA SER A 471 -3.99 18.65 11.86
C SER A 471 -4.36 19.52 10.66
N ASP A 472 -5.09 20.61 10.89
CA ASP A 472 -5.39 21.64 9.89
C ASP A 472 -4.41 22.83 9.96
N GLU A 473 -3.32 22.67 10.71
CA GLU A 473 -2.23 23.66 10.87
C GLU A 473 -2.67 25.01 11.46
N LEU A 474 -3.85 25.07 12.08
CA LEU A 474 -4.32 26.24 12.85
C LEU A 474 -3.60 26.34 14.20
N ILE A 475 -3.10 25.20 14.69
CA ILE A 475 -2.34 25.07 15.92
C ILE A 475 -1.02 24.36 15.62
N ALA A 476 0.10 25.01 15.93
CA ALA A 476 1.40 24.38 15.95
C ALA A 476 1.70 23.78 17.33
N VAL A 477 2.44 22.69 17.35
CA VAL A 477 2.95 22.07 18.58
C VAL A 477 4.43 22.40 18.71
N GLU A 478 4.79 23.14 19.76
CA GLU A 478 6.21 23.34 20.08
C GLU A 478 6.76 22.13 20.82
N HIS A 479 7.88 21.62 20.29
CA HIS A 479 8.52 20.42 20.77
C HIS A 479 9.47 20.72 21.93
N GLY A 480 9.32 19.98 23.02
CA GLY A 480 10.16 20.03 24.21
C GLY A 480 9.73 18.91 25.18
N THR A 481 10.32 18.86 26.38
CA THR A 481 9.96 17.87 27.41
C THR A 481 8.46 17.87 27.74
N TYR A 482 7.81 19.04 27.60
CA TYR A 482 6.36 19.19 27.70
C TYR A 482 5.85 19.94 26.46
N PRO A 483 5.05 19.30 25.58
CA PRO A 483 4.54 19.94 24.38
C PRO A 483 3.59 21.07 24.71
N THR A 484 3.82 22.24 24.11
CA THR A 484 2.94 23.41 24.23
C THR A 484 2.30 23.74 22.90
N LEU A 485 1.06 24.22 22.94
CA LEU A 485 0.32 24.60 21.73
C LEU A 485 0.47 26.09 21.45
N LYS A 486 0.78 26.44 20.19
CA LYS A 486 0.81 27.81 19.69
C LYS A 486 -0.18 27.99 18.55
N VAL A 487 -0.85 29.13 18.50
CA VAL A 487 -1.69 29.52 17.36
C VAL A 487 -0.77 29.95 16.22
N THR A 488 -0.96 29.36 15.03
CA THR A 488 -0.21 29.72 13.82
C THR A 488 -0.73 31.03 13.21
N GLU A 489 -0.08 31.55 12.17
CA GLU A 489 -0.63 32.71 11.45
C GLU A 489 -2.01 32.39 10.83
N LYS A 490 -2.17 31.21 10.20
CA LYS A 490 -3.47 30.70 9.71
C LYS A 490 -4.52 30.66 10.82
N GLY A 491 -4.15 30.14 12.01
CA GLY A 491 -5.02 30.16 13.18
C GLY A 491 -5.42 31.57 13.64
N LYS A 492 -4.53 32.57 13.53
CA LYS A 492 -4.87 33.97 13.85
C LYS A 492 -5.87 34.55 12.86
N GLU A 493 -5.80 34.20 11.58
CA GLU A 493 -6.74 34.67 10.57
C GLU A 493 -8.15 34.14 10.83
N VAL A 494 -8.29 32.87 11.20
CA VAL A 494 -9.55 32.29 11.70
C VAL A 494 -10.03 33.01 12.96
N LEU A 495 -9.13 33.28 13.92
CA LEU A 495 -9.48 33.95 15.17
C LEU A 495 -10.00 35.38 14.94
N LEU A 496 -9.49 36.07 13.91
CA LEU A 496 -9.93 37.40 13.48
C LEU A 496 -11.19 37.37 12.59
N GLY A 497 -11.70 36.17 12.26
CA GLY A 497 -12.87 35.99 11.39
C GLY A 497 -12.59 36.26 9.92
N LYS A 498 -11.33 36.17 9.47
CA LYS A 498 -10.94 36.32 8.07
C LYS A 498 -11.10 35.03 7.27
N GLU A 499 -10.99 33.88 7.93
CA GLU A 499 -11.14 32.55 7.33
C GLU A 499 -12.13 31.70 8.12
N ASN A 500 -12.83 30.83 7.41
CA ASN A 500 -13.73 29.83 7.99
C ASN A 500 -13.01 28.48 8.11
N VAL A 501 -13.41 27.68 9.10
CA VAL A 501 -12.89 26.33 9.32
C VAL A 501 -13.99 25.33 9.04
N LEU A 502 -13.78 24.51 8.02
CA LEU A 502 -14.67 23.42 7.66
C LEU A 502 -14.09 22.09 8.14
N ARG A 503 -14.94 21.23 8.70
CA ARG A 503 -14.57 19.88 9.14
C ARG A 503 -15.47 18.86 8.47
N LYS A 504 -14.87 17.92 7.75
CA LYS A 504 -15.59 16.78 7.19
C LYS A 504 -16.12 15.86 8.29
N GLU A 505 -17.25 15.21 8.03
CA GLU A 505 -17.86 14.22 8.94
C GLU A 505 -16.94 13.04 9.24
N ARG A 506 -17.31 12.13 10.14
CA ARG A 506 -16.46 10.96 10.48
C ARG A 506 -16.38 9.97 9.32
N VAL A 507 -15.24 9.29 9.18
CA VAL A 507 -15.09 8.19 8.22
C VAL A 507 -15.76 6.95 8.80
N GLU A 508 -16.71 6.38 8.08
CA GLU A 508 -17.31 5.09 8.42
C GLU A 508 -16.42 3.92 7.99
N THR A 509 -16.36 2.88 8.81
CA THR A 509 -15.64 1.64 8.49
C THR A 509 -16.42 0.83 7.46
N ARG A 510 -15.70 0.20 6.52
CA ARG A 510 -16.28 -0.62 5.45
C ARG A 510 -15.69 -2.04 5.47
N GLN A 511 -16.49 -3.00 5.03
CA GLN A 511 -16.04 -4.38 4.77
C GLN A 511 -15.23 -4.44 3.47
N ILE A 512 -14.08 -5.13 3.49
CA ILE A 512 -13.15 -5.19 2.34
C ILE A 512 -13.59 -6.22 1.29
N VAL A 513 -14.07 -7.40 1.73
CA VAL A 513 -14.34 -8.54 0.86
C VAL A 513 -15.81 -8.94 0.94
N GLN A 514 -16.45 -9.16 -0.23
CA GLN A 514 -17.76 -9.82 -0.31
C GLN A 514 -17.57 -11.34 -0.33
N ASP A 515 -18.28 -12.04 0.57
CA ASP A 515 -18.15 -13.49 0.78
C ASP A 515 -18.65 -14.29 -0.45
N HIS A 516 -17.79 -15.14 -1.02
CA HIS A 516 -18.16 -16.14 -2.03
C HIS A 516 -18.21 -17.54 -1.38
N PRO A 517 -19.34 -18.26 -1.34
CA PRO A 517 -19.46 -19.52 -0.59
C PRO A 517 -18.45 -20.61 -0.98
N LEU A 518 -18.16 -20.80 -2.28
CA LEU A 518 -17.13 -21.75 -2.73
C LEU A 518 -15.72 -21.35 -2.26
N PHE A 519 -15.43 -20.05 -2.12
CA PHE A 519 -14.10 -19.59 -1.75
C PHE A 519 -13.73 -20.08 -0.35
N GLU A 520 -14.67 -20.05 0.58
CA GLU A 520 -14.48 -20.57 1.94
C GLU A 520 -14.25 -22.09 1.95
N VAL A 521 -14.98 -22.85 1.12
CA VAL A 521 -14.74 -24.30 0.96
C VAL A 521 -13.31 -24.57 0.47
N LEU A 522 -12.86 -23.82 -0.56
CA LEU A 522 -11.50 -23.98 -1.09
C LEU A 522 -10.42 -23.53 -0.09
N ARG A 523 -10.70 -22.53 0.77
CA ARG A 523 -9.79 -22.11 1.84
C ARG A 523 -9.59 -23.22 2.87
N GLU A 524 -10.65 -23.90 3.28
CA GLU A 524 -10.55 -25.01 4.24
C GLU A 524 -9.75 -26.19 3.67
N VAL A 525 -10.02 -26.60 2.43
CA VAL A 525 -9.24 -27.65 1.75
C VAL A 525 -7.76 -27.28 1.69
N ARG A 526 -7.46 -26.02 1.32
CA ARG A 526 -6.08 -25.51 1.30
C ARG A 526 -5.43 -25.56 2.67
N LYS A 527 -6.17 -25.20 3.73
CA LYS A 527 -5.68 -25.19 5.11
C LYS A 527 -5.37 -26.60 5.61
N GLU A 528 -6.22 -27.58 5.34
CA GLU A 528 -6.00 -28.98 5.72
C GLU A 528 -4.73 -29.56 5.06
N ILE A 529 -4.55 -29.32 3.75
CA ILE A 529 -3.36 -29.77 3.02
C ILE A 529 -2.10 -29.10 3.58
N ALA A 530 -2.16 -27.78 3.80
CA ALA A 530 -1.04 -27.01 4.31
C ALA A 530 -0.60 -27.46 5.71
N GLN A 531 -1.55 -27.78 6.60
CA GLN A 531 -1.27 -28.35 7.91
C GLN A 531 -0.60 -29.72 7.82
N GLY A 532 -1.06 -30.59 6.91
CA GLY A 532 -0.46 -31.90 6.68
C GLY A 532 1.00 -31.84 6.21
N GLU A 533 1.37 -30.79 5.47
CA GLU A 533 2.74 -30.59 4.97
C GLU A 533 3.60 -29.66 5.84
N GLY A 534 3.02 -29.03 6.86
CA GLY A 534 3.74 -28.09 7.73
C GLY A 534 4.17 -26.80 7.03
N VAL A 535 3.45 -26.38 5.99
CA VAL A 535 3.73 -25.15 5.23
C VAL A 535 2.58 -24.14 5.34
N PRO A 536 2.81 -22.83 5.12
CA PRO A 536 1.73 -21.84 5.08
C PRO A 536 0.71 -22.09 3.94
N PRO A 537 -0.60 -21.84 4.15
CA PRO A 537 -1.65 -22.11 3.14
C PRO A 537 -1.40 -21.46 1.77
N PHE A 538 -0.90 -20.22 1.75
CA PHE A 538 -0.66 -19.50 0.50
C PHE A 538 0.44 -20.13 -0.37
N VAL A 539 1.31 -20.97 0.20
CA VAL A 539 2.34 -21.73 -0.55
C VAL A 539 1.71 -22.81 -1.41
N ILE A 540 0.60 -23.40 -0.96
CA ILE A 540 -0.20 -24.35 -1.74
C ILE A 540 -0.82 -23.62 -2.93
N PHE A 541 -1.74 -22.68 -2.67
CA PHE A 541 -2.33 -21.79 -3.68
C PHE A 541 -2.62 -20.40 -3.09
N SER A 542 -2.42 -19.35 -3.90
CA SER A 542 -2.78 -17.98 -3.50
C SER A 542 -4.31 -17.78 -3.47
N ASP A 543 -4.80 -16.76 -2.75
CA ASP A 543 -6.23 -16.41 -2.78
C ASP A 543 -6.68 -16.01 -4.19
N GLN A 544 -5.81 -15.36 -4.97
CA GLN A 544 -6.07 -15.05 -6.37
C GLN A 544 -6.31 -16.31 -7.21
N THR A 545 -5.56 -17.39 -6.94
CA THR A 545 -5.75 -18.69 -7.58
C THR A 545 -7.09 -19.29 -7.16
N LEU A 546 -7.45 -19.25 -5.87
CA LEU A 546 -8.74 -19.76 -5.40
C LEU A 546 -9.93 -18.96 -5.97
N LYS A 547 -9.81 -17.64 -6.10
CA LYS A 547 -10.85 -16.82 -6.76
C LYS A 547 -10.98 -17.15 -8.25
N ASP A 548 -9.86 -17.37 -8.95
CA ASP A 548 -9.91 -17.80 -10.36
C ASP A 548 -10.49 -19.23 -10.50
N MET A 549 -10.26 -20.12 -9.51
CA MET A 549 -10.98 -21.40 -9.44
C MET A 549 -12.49 -21.19 -9.22
N CYS A 550 -12.89 -20.26 -8.35
CA CYS A 550 -14.31 -19.97 -8.12
C CYS A 550 -15.00 -19.43 -9.39
N ALA A 551 -14.31 -18.58 -10.15
CA ALA A 551 -14.84 -18.03 -11.40
C ALA A 551 -14.93 -19.09 -12.52
N LYS A 552 -13.94 -19.99 -12.62
CA LYS A 552 -13.88 -21.00 -13.69
C LYS A 552 -14.60 -22.30 -13.36
N MET A 553 -14.73 -22.65 -12.09
CA MET A 553 -15.30 -23.89 -11.58
C MET A 553 -14.81 -25.14 -12.35
N PRO A 554 -13.49 -25.41 -12.37
CA PRO A 554 -12.92 -26.48 -13.18
C PRO A 554 -13.43 -27.85 -12.73
N GLN A 555 -13.76 -28.72 -13.68
CA GLN A 555 -14.23 -30.08 -13.43
C GLN A 555 -13.27 -31.17 -13.93
N SER A 556 -12.19 -30.79 -14.61
CA SER A 556 -11.15 -31.67 -15.13
C SER A 556 -9.74 -31.12 -14.90
N ASP A 557 -8.71 -31.98 -14.93
CA ASP A 557 -7.31 -31.57 -14.80
C ASP A 557 -6.90 -30.55 -15.88
N SER A 558 -7.38 -30.73 -17.12
CA SER A 558 -7.15 -29.80 -18.22
C SER A 558 -7.75 -28.42 -17.97
N GLU A 559 -8.94 -28.36 -17.35
CA GLU A 559 -9.56 -27.09 -16.97
C GLU A 559 -8.84 -26.45 -15.80
N LEU A 560 -8.39 -27.25 -14.83
CA LEU A 560 -7.66 -26.77 -13.66
C LEU A 560 -6.31 -26.14 -14.06
N LEU A 561 -5.61 -26.68 -15.06
CA LEU A 561 -4.40 -26.05 -15.63
C LEU A 561 -4.63 -24.67 -16.26
N THR A 562 -5.87 -24.34 -16.64
CA THR A 562 -6.18 -23.00 -17.15
C THR A 562 -6.30 -21.96 -16.02
N VAL A 563 -6.35 -22.38 -14.76
CA VAL A 563 -6.42 -21.50 -13.60
C VAL A 563 -5.05 -20.86 -13.33
N LYS A 564 -5.04 -19.54 -13.10
CA LYS A 564 -3.81 -18.77 -12.89
C LYS A 564 -3.06 -19.22 -11.62
N GLY A 565 -1.78 -19.52 -11.78
CA GLY A 565 -0.90 -19.93 -10.67
C GLY A 565 -0.88 -21.43 -10.39
N ILE A 566 -1.49 -22.25 -11.26
CA ILE A 566 -1.40 -23.71 -11.21
C ILE A 566 -0.42 -24.17 -12.30
N GLY A 567 0.77 -24.62 -11.88
CA GLY A 567 1.72 -25.31 -12.75
C GLY A 567 1.55 -26.83 -12.70
N GLU A 568 2.24 -27.55 -13.58
CA GLU A 568 2.13 -29.02 -13.71
C GLU A 568 2.44 -29.75 -12.39
N HIS A 569 3.47 -29.29 -11.65
CA HIS A 569 3.85 -29.90 -10.38
C HIS A 569 2.76 -29.76 -9.31
N LYS A 570 2.15 -28.57 -9.19
CA LYS A 570 1.06 -28.32 -8.23
C LYS A 570 -0.22 -29.04 -8.63
N LEU A 571 -0.51 -29.15 -9.93
CA LEU A 571 -1.62 -29.95 -10.42
C LEU A 571 -1.47 -31.42 -9.99
N ALA A 572 -0.31 -32.02 -10.28
CA ALA A 572 -0.06 -33.42 -9.95
C ALA A 572 -0.13 -33.69 -8.44
N LYS A 573 0.33 -32.74 -7.62
CA LYS A 573 0.39 -32.89 -6.17
C LYS A 573 -0.95 -32.60 -5.47
N TYR A 574 -1.66 -31.54 -5.87
CA TYR A 574 -2.83 -31.03 -5.15
C TYR A 574 -4.14 -31.06 -5.93
N GLY A 575 -4.10 -31.19 -7.26
CA GLY A 575 -5.26 -30.94 -8.14
C GLY A 575 -6.48 -31.80 -7.81
N SER A 576 -6.30 -33.06 -7.45
CA SER A 576 -7.39 -33.99 -7.11
C SER A 576 -8.25 -33.51 -5.94
N HIS A 577 -7.64 -32.95 -4.89
CA HIS A 577 -8.34 -32.48 -3.70
C HIS A 577 -9.24 -31.28 -4.03
N PHE A 578 -8.72 -30.32 -4.80
CA PHE A 578 -9.47 -29.12 -5.19
C PHE A 578 -10.57 -29.44 -6.21
N LEU A 579 -10.32 -30.34 -7.17
CA LEU A 579 -11.35 -30.79 -8.12
C LEU A 579 -12.50 -31.49 -7.41
N GLN A 580 -12.22 -32.36 -6.44
CA GLN A 580 -13.26 -33.02 -5.64
C GLN A 580 -14.09 -31.99 -4.86
N ALA A 581 -13.47 -30.99 -4.25
CA ALA A 581 -14.17 -29.93 -3.53
C ALA A 581 -15.08 -29.11 -4.45
N VAL A 582 -14.59 -28.71 -5.62
CA VAL A 582 -15.40 -27.99 -6.63
C VAL A 582 -16.57 -28.85 -7.12
N GLN A 583 -16.33 -30.11 -7.47
CA GLN A 583 -17.37 -31.03 -7.93
C GLN A 583 -18.45 -31.27 -6.86
N HIS A 584 -18.03 -31.42 -5.60
CA HIS A 584 -18.95 -31.59 -4.47
C HIS A 584 -19.80 -30.33 -4.27
N PHE A 585 -19.18 -29.15 -4.28
CA PHE A 585 -19.89 -27.89 -4.13
C PHE A 585 -20.93 -27.66 -5.25
N ILE A 586 -20.58 -27.97 -6.51
CA ILE A 586 -21.50 -27.85 -7.65
C ILE A 586 -22.68 -28.81 -7.50
N LYS A 587 -22.44 -30.03 -7.01
CA LYS A 587 -23.48 -31.03 -6.77
C LYS A 587 -24.46 -30.56 -5.69
N ASP A 588 -23.96 -29.93 -4.63
CA ASP A 588 -24.77 -29.45 -3.51
C ASP A 588 -25.45 -28.11 -3.81
N ASN A 589 -24.92 -27.32 -4.76
CA ASN A 589 -25.41 -25.99 -5.15
C ASN A 589 -25.63 -25.86 -6.67
N PRO A 590 -26.55 -26.63 -7.27
CA PRO A 590 -26.72 -26.68 -8.73
C PRO A 590 -27.12 -25.32 -9.34
N ASN A 591 -27.92 -24.51 -8.63
CA ASN A 591 -28.34 -23.17 -9.09
C ASN A 591 -27.18 -22.17 -9.06
N TYR A 592 -26.16 -22.38 -8.22
CA TYR A 592 -25.01 -21.47 -8.11
C TYR A 592 -24.15 -21.53 -9.37
N ALA A 593 -23.98 -22.71 -9.96
CA ALA A 593 -23.21 -22.90 -11.18
C ALA A 593 -23.82 -22.19 -12.41
N GLU A 594 -25.16 -22.07 -12.47
CA GLU A 594 -25.86 -21.29 -13.51
C GLU A 594 -25.74 -19.78 -13.26
N THR A 595 -25.76 -19.36 -12.00
CA THR A 595 -25.61 -17.95 -11.60
C THR A 595 -24.22 -17.44 -11.96
N VAL A 596 -23.15 -18.18 -11.65
CA VAL A 596 -21.76 -17.82 -11.99
C VAL A 596 -21.52 -17.82 -13.50
N LYS A 597 -22.13 -18.73 -14.29
CA LYS A 597 -22.04 -18.65 -15.77
C LYS A 597 -22.67 -17.36 -16.33
N THR A 598 -23.69 -16.83 -15.65
CA THR A 598 -24.37 -15.59 -16.03
C THR A 598 -23.61 -14.36 -15.51
N GLU A 599 -23.02 -14.45 -14.31
CA GLU A 599 -22.14 -13.45 -13.70
C GLU A 599 -20.80 -13.35 -14.43
N VAL A 600 -20.12 -14.42 -14.85
CA VAL A 600 -18.85 -14.33 -15.60
C VAL A 600 -19.05 -13.69 -16.99
N VAL A 601 -20.25 -13.84 -17.58
CA VAL A 601 -20.63 -13.13 -18.83
C VAL A 601 -20.88 -11.64 -18.57
N THR A 602 -21.32 -11.25 -17.37
CA THR A 602 -21.59 -9.85 -16.97
C THR A 602 -20.41 -9.16 -16.26
N GLU A 603 -19.54 -9.89 -15.55
CA GLU A 603 -18.30 -9.43 -14.89
C GLU A 603 -17.16 -9.24 -15.90
N ARG A 604 -17.19 -9.92 -17.05
CA ARG A 604 -16.40 -9.49 -18.21
C ARG A 604 -16.76 -8.08 -18.71
N LYS A 605 -17.80 -7.46 -18.13
CA LYS A 605 -18.12 -6.03 -18.25
C LYS A 605 -18.05 -5.29 -16.90
N LYS A 606 -16.97 -5.42 -16.12
CA LYS A 606 -16.57 -4.34 -15.19
C LYS A 606 -15.07 -4.03 -15.21
N SER A 607 -14.82 -2.72 -15.21
CA SER A 607 -13.56 -2.00 -15.47
C SER A 607 -12.83 -2.42 -16.74
N GLY A 608 -13.48 -2.16 -17.88
CA GLY A 608 -12.66 -1.78 -19.03
C GLY A 608 -11.77 -0.62 -18.56
N LYS A 609 -10.45 -0.76 -18.75
CA LYS A 609 -9.61 0.39 -19.12
C LYS A 609 -10.50 1.34 -19.89
N ALA A 610 -10.47 2.65 -19.60
CA ALA A 610 -11.04 3.65 -20.49
C ALA A 610 -10.58 3.25 -21.91
N SER A 611 -11.47 2.59 -22.64
CA SER A 611 -11.19 2.18 -24.00
C SER A 611 -10.89 3.51 -24.65
N ALA A 612 -9.83 3.58 -25.46
CA ALA A 612 -9.50 4.81 -26.18
C ALA A 612 -10.73 5.40 -26.92
N ASN A 613 -11.80 4.59 -27.08
CA ASN A 613 -13.05 4.84 -27.76
C ASN A 613 -14.30 4.87 -26.85
N SER A 614 -14.21 4.90 -25.51
CA SER A 614 -15.39 4.91 -24.61
C SER A 614 -16.32 6.12 -24.83
N HIS A 615 -15.76 7.22 -25.33
CA HIS A 615 -16.52 8.39 -25.73
C HIS A 615 -17.32 8.14 -27.02
N LEU A 616 -16.85 7.29 -27.94
CA LEU A 616 -17.56 6.89 -29.16
C LEU A 616 -18.87 6.16 -28.87
N GLU A 617 -18.86 5.24 -27.90
CA GLU A 617 -20.08 4.55 -27.47
C GLU A 617 -21.12 5.53 -26.91
N THR A 618 -20.67 6.55 -26.16
CA THR A 618 -21.55 7.62 -25.68
C THR A 618 -22.14 8.41 -26.85
N TYR A 619 -21.30 8.73 -27.83
CA TYR A 619 -21.69 9.47 -29.02
C TYR A 619 -22.70 8.70 -29.89
N GLU A 620 -22.53 7.39 -30.05
CA GLU A 620 -23.48 6.54 -30.78
C GLU A 620 -24.85 6.51 -30.10
N MET A 621 -24.90 6.35 -28.78
CA MET A 621 -26.15 6.38 -28.00
C MET A 621 -26.81 7.77 -28.04
N TYR A 622 -26.01 8.84 -27.96
CA TYR A 622 -26.49 10.20 -28.14
C TYR A 622 -27.10 10.42 -29.53
N LYS A 623 -26.45 9.92 -30.60
CA LYS A 623 -26.96 10.02 -31.98
C LYS A 623 -28.25 9.23 -32.21
N GLN A 624 -28.52 8.23 -31.38
CA GLN A 624 -29.79 7.49 -31.36
C GLN A 624 -30.92 8.26 -30.63
N GLY A 625 -30.63 9.43 -30.04
CA GLY A 625 -31.60 10.29 -29.37
C GLY A 625 -31.90 9.86 -27.92
N ILE A 626 -31.04 9.05 -27.31
CA ILE A 626 -31.18 8.62 -25.91
C ILE A 626 -30.79 9.79 -24.99
N ASP A 627 -31.57 10.02 -23.93
CA ASP A 627 -31.29 11.06 -22.94
C ASP A 627 -30.00 10.78 -22.14
N LEU A 628 -29.28 11.82 -21.73
CA LEU A 628 -27.98 11.66 -21.05
C LEU A 628 -28.08 10.90 -19.72
N ASP A 629 -29.18 11.04 -18.98
CA ASP A 629 -29.39 10.30 -17.73
C ASP A 629 -29.65 8.81 -18.01
N GLU A 630 -30.35 8.50 -19.10
CA GLU A 630 -30.57 7.12 -19.55
C GLU A 630 -29.27 6.48 -20.05
N ILE A 631 -28.46 7.22 -20.82
CA ILE A 631 -27.12 6.77 -21.24
C ILE A 631 -26.25 6.50 -20.00
N ALA A 632 -26.26 7.39 -19.01
CA ALA A 632 -25.50 7.22 -17.77
C ALA A 632 -25.92 5.93 -17.03
N LYS A 633 -27.23 5.69 -16.93
CA LYS A 633 -27.79 4.49 -16.28
C LYS A 633 -27.46 3.20 -17.04
N GLU A 634 -27.60 3.21 -18.37
CA GLU A 634 -27.36 2.03 -19.21
C GLU A 634 -25.87 1.68 -19.30
N ARG A 635 -25.00 2.68 -19.30
CA ARG A 635 -23.54 2.49 -19.29
C ARG A 635 -22.96 2.29 -17.88
N GLY A 636 -23.74 2.48 -16.82
CA GLY A 636 -23.27 2.42 -15.43
C GLY A 636 -22.20 3.47 -15.11
N LEU A 637 -22.28 4.64 -15.75
CA LEU A 637 -21.36 5.78 -15.59
C LEU A 637 -22.06 6.96 -14.92
N SER A 638 -21.29 7.89 -14.35
CA SER A 638 -21.88 9.14 -13.84
C SER A 638 -22.31 10.04 -15.01
N ARG A 639 -23.32 10.87 -14.78
CA ARG A 639 -23.78 11.88 -15.75
C ARG A 639 -22.63 12.79 -16.21
N GLN A 640 -21.76 13.18 -15.29
CA GLN A 640 -20.59 14.02 -15.58
C GLN A 640 -19.58 13.32 -16.51
N THR A 641 -19.44 11.99 -16.41
CA THR A 641 -18.59 11.20 -17.33
C THR A 641 -19.19 11.19 -18.75
N ILE A 642 -20.51 11.05 -18.89
CA ILE A 642 -21.21 11.13 -20.17
C ILE A 642 -21.05 12.52 -20.81
N GLU A 643 -21.21 13.58 -20.02
CA GLU A 643 -20.98 14.97 -20.46
C GLU A 643 -19.55 15.20 -20.97
N ASN A 644 -18.54 14.70 -20.25
CA ASN A 644 -17.15 14.79 -20.68
C ASN A 644 -16.86 13.94 -21.94
N HIS A 645 -17.52 12.80 -22.12
CA HIS A 645 -17.42 12.01 -23.33
C HIS A 645 -17.96 12.74 -24.56
N LEU A 646 -19.06 13.48 -24.43
CA LEU A 646 -19.57 14.31 -25.53
C LEU A 646 -18.59 15.42 -25.89
N ILE A 647 -18.03 16.13 -24.90
CA ILE A 647 -17.00 17.15 -25.14
C ILE A 647 -15.80 16.56 -25.90
N ARG A 648 -15.29 15.41 -25.46
CA ARG A 648 -14.20 14.70 -26.13
C ARG A 648 -14.55 14.26 -27.55
N SER A 649 -15.77 13.75 -27.77
CA SER A 649 -16.22 13.33 -29.10
C SER A 649 -16.30 14.51 -30.08
N PHE A 650 -16.66 15.69 -29.60
CA PHE A 650 -16.61 16.93 -30.40
C PHE A 650 -15.19 17.38 -30.71
N GLU A 651 -14.25 17.27 -29.76
CA GLU A 651 -12.83 17.54 -29.99
C GLU A 651 -12.22 16.58 -31.03
N ASP A 652 -12.72 15.34 -31.07
CA ASP A 652 -12.38 14.34 -32.09
C ASP A 652 -13.12 14.55 -33.44
N GLY A 653 -13.82 15.68 -33.61
CA GLY A 653 -14.44 16.12 -34.86
C GLY A 653 -15.86 15.59 -35.12
N MET A 654 -16.53 15.03 -34.10
CA MET A 654 -17.88 14.49 -34.24
C MET A 654 -18.95 15.57 -34.03
N GLY A 655 -20.00 15.55 -34.86
CA GLY A 655 -21.05 16.55 -34.82
C GLY A 655 -21.97 16.37 -33.61
N ILE A 656 -21.97 17.35 -32.70
CA ILE A 656 -22.85 17.43 -31.53
C ILE A 656 -23.73 18.66 -31.66
N ASP A 657 -25.03 18.49 -31.39
CA ASP A 657 -25.99 19.59 -31.41
C ASP A 657 -26.00 20.28 -30.05
N TRP A 658 -25.02 21.17 -29.84
CA TRP A 658 -24.86 21.88 -28.58
C TRP A 658 -26.06 22.75 -28.19
N ASN A 659 -26.89 23.15 -29.17
CA ASN A 659 -28.11 23.94 -28.93
C ASN A 659 -29.18 23.14 -28.17
N SER A 660 -29.19 21.82 -28.31
CA SER A 660 -30.14 20.96 -27.60
C SER A 660 -29.91 20.94 -26.08
N PHE A 661 -28.72 21.31 -25.62
CA PHE A 661 -28.33 21.27 -24.21
C PHE A 661 -28.46 22.62 -23.49
N VAL A 662 -28.70 23.71 -24.23
CA VAL A 662 -28.86 25.05 -23.66
C VAL A 662 -30.29 25.52 -23.92
N PRO A 663 -31.16 25.54 -22.89
CA PRO A 663 -32.50 26.09 -23.04
C PRO A 663 -32.44 27.57 -23.48
N ALA A 664 -33.28 27.97 -24.42
CA ALA A 664 -33.29 29.32 -25.01
C ALA A 664 -33.45 30.44 -23.96
N GLU A 665 -34.08 30.15 -22.82
CA GLU A 665 -34.24 31.09 -21.71
C GLU A 665 -32.92 31.45 -20.99
N TYR A 666 -31.91 30.57 -21.06
CA TYR A 666 -30.60 30.78 -20.43
C TYR A 666 -29.53 31.29 -21.39
N GLU A 667 -29.78 31.28 -22.70
CA GLU A 667 -28.79 31.64 -23.71
C GLU A 667 -28.30 33.09 -23.55
N SER A 668 -29.21 34.05 -23.45
CA SER A 668 -28.86 35.47 -23.25
C SER A 668 -28.18 35.74 -21.90
N LEU A 669 -28.51 34.94 -20.88
CA LEU A 669 -27.91 35.04 -19.55
C LEU A 669 -26.47 34.53 -19.57
N ILE A 670 -26.23 33.37 -20.18
CA ILE A 670 -24.90 32.81 -20.34
C ILE A 670 -24.04 33.74 -21.22
N GLU A 671 -24.60 34.29 -22.30
CA GLU A 671 -23.88 35.26 -23.14
C GLU A 671 -23.38 36.47 -22.33
N THR A 672 -24.25 37.05 -21.53
CA THR A 672 -23.92 38.23 -20.71
C THR A 672 -22.86 37.88 -19.65
N ALA A 673 -22.98 36.71 -19.00
CA ALA A 673 -22.01 36.24 -18.02
C ALA A 673 -20.63 35.94 -18.64
N VAL A 674 -20.59 35.38 -19.87
CA VAL A 674 -19.34 35.14 -20.59
C VAL A 674 -18.65 36.44 -20.97
N GLN A 675 -19.40 37.50 -21.35
CA GLN A 675 -18.82 38.80 -21.71
C GLN A 675 -18.28 39.58 -20.51
N ASN A 676 -18.88 39.42 -19.33
CA ASN A 676 -18.54 40.17 -18.11
C ASN A 676 -17.53 39.46 -17.21
N ALA A 677 -17.29 38.16 -17.39
CA ALA A 677 -16.40 37.39 -16.52
C ALA A 677 -14.92 37.55 -16.91
N GLU A 678 -14.11 38.09 -15.99
CA GLU A 678 -12.65 37.99 -16.04
C GLU A 678 -12.20 36.70 -15.34
N GLY A 679 -11.99 35.61 -16.10
CA GLY A 679 -11.47 34.34 -15.54
C GLY A 679 -12.01 33.07 -16.21
N GLY A 680 -11.80 31.92 -15.55
CA GLY A 680 -12.24 30.61 -16.03
C GLY A 680 -13.73 30.30 -15.74
N LEU A 681 -14.19 29.09 -16.08
CA LEU A 681 -15.59 28.65 -15.96
C LEU A 681 -16.28 28.95 -14.62
N LYS A 682 -15.53 29.00 -13.52
CA LYS A 682 -16.04 29.31 -12.18
C LYS A 682 -16.59 30.74 -12.08
N SER A 683 -15.90 31.74 -12.62
CA SER A 683 -16.34 33.14 -12.57
C SER A 683 -17.59 33.38 -13.42
N ILE A 684 -17.77 32.63 -14.51
CA ILE A 684 -18.99 32.64 -15.33
C ILE A 684 -20.16 32.03 -14.54
N LYS A 685 -19.94 30.88 -13.89
CA LYS A 685 -20.99 30.19 -13.12
C LYS A 685 -21.47 31.00 -11.92
N GLU A 686 -20.60 31.77 -11.27
CA GLU A 686 -20.96 32.64 -10.13
C GLU A 686 -21.93 33.78 -10.51
N GLN A 687 -22.04 34.12 -11.80
CA GLN A 687 -22.96 35.14 -12.32
C GLN A 687 -24.29 34.56 -12.82
N LEU A 688 -24.49 33.24 -12.74
CA LEU A 688 -25.62 32.53 -13.33
C LEU A 688 -26.50 31.85 -12.26
N PRO A 689 -27.80 31.67 -12.51
CA PRO A 689 -28.70 30.92 -11.62
C PRO A 689 -28.20 29.49 -11.36
N ASN A 690 -28.63 28.89 -10.24
CA ASN A 690 -28.20 27.56 -9.82
C ASN A 690 -28.54 26.48 -10.87
N GLU A 691 -29.65 26.67 -11.57
CA GLU A 691 -30.23 25.82 -12.60
C GLU A 691 -29.33 25.68 -13.84
N VAL A 692 -28.44 26.66 -14.10
CA VAL A 692 -27.51 26.60 -15.24
C VAL A 692 -26.29 25.76 -14.89
N SER A 693 -26.18 24.54 -15.41
CA SER A 693 -25.06 23.66 -15.07
C SER A 693 -23.74 24.11 -15.71
N TYR A 694 -22.60 23.66 -15.17
CA TYR A 694 -21.29 23.85 -15.81
C TYR A 694 -21.24 23.26 -17.24
N PHE A 695 -22.00 22.19 -17.48
CA PHE A 695 -22.12 21.59 -18.80
C PHE A 695 -22.85 22.50 -19.79
N MET A 696 -23.93 23.19 -19.37
CA MET A 696 -24.63 24.18 -20.21
C MET A 696 -23.71 25.33 -20.61
N ILE A 697 -22.87 25.82 -19.68
CA ILE A 697 -21.87 26.86 -19.97
C ILE A 697 -20.83 26.35 -20.98
N ARG A 698 -20.33 25.13 -20.80
CA ARG A 698 -19.39 24.51 -21.74
C ARG A 698 -20.02 24.28 -23.12
N ALA A 699 -21.26 23.80 -23.18
CA ALA A 699 -22.02 23.63 -24.42
C ALA A 699 -22.18 24.96 -25.17
N TYR A 700 -22.56 26.03 -24.46
CA TYR A 700 -22.65 27.38 -25.04
C TYR A 700 -21.31 27.88 -25.60
N LEU A 701 -20.20 27.66 -24.89
CA LEU A 701 -18.86 28.05 -25.36
C LEU A 701 -18.39 27.27 -26.59
N GLN A 702 -18.82 26.01 -26.75
CA GLN A 702 -18.51 25.22 -27.95
C GLN A 702 -19.42 25.57 -29.13
N PHE A 703 -20.66 25.98 -28.87
CA PHE A 703 -21.58 26.49 -29.91
C PHE A 703 -21.09 27.79 -30.59
N ARG A 704 -20.42 28.68 -29.84
CA ARG A 704 -19.94 29.99 -30.33
C ARG A 704 -18.54 29.98 -30.97
N LYS A 705 -17.84 28.84 -30.96
CA LYS A 705 -16.61 28.64 -31.74
C LYS A 705 -16.95 28.29 -33.18
#